data_AF-A0A2E1TVC0-F1
#
_entry.id   AF-A0A2E1TVC0-F1
#
_cell.length_a   1.000
_cell.length_b   1.000
_cell.length_c   1.000
_cell.angle_alpha   90.00
_cell.angle_beta   90.00
_cell.angle_gamma   90.00
#
_symmetry.space_group_name_H-M   'P 1'
#
loop_
_entity.id
_entity.type
_entity.pdbx_description
1 polymer ?
#
loop_
_entity_poly.entity_id
_entity_poly.type
_entity_poly.pdbx_seq_one_letter_code
_entity_poly.pdbx_strand_id
1 'polypeptide(L)'
;MHLRQPRSGAGLDLSKVRRASGPLVGLGSLAAGLLALAKPSQGQDSLVPLDLQQVLNEGEQPIGIFFEAQNQIDRLYYGELFGEVAEGQQAISNEMLSSYADGAVTIEFLDGTVISMGPNSDLILDEYIYDPGTNQGKMSVNIVSGLVKFVSGDMSSESYEIATPVGVAAARGTEIVLFVEPDGEVQAGVFDGGFSITRDGQTLASADADNPNANFLAFTIEEGGVVQGQQKGMGESFQSVRVLFSEPEIYSTFVAAYKTEQFEEAILEGCLEGTDCSELIEELVEELSENGVDLYDAQASLDFIEEKVKDSGADPNVIEAAVVKIKETSEQVEESYEPQNKPKAGDPNDAGEGDAKDEKENEDEDDDALLTDLGIGAGAGLGTTKLTGEDDKPAPPKNEAPTDISLSTFTIAEDASSLVVGRLSATDDSTSSDKMEFSILPTSLNDDHRAFAINAATQELSFVSQPDFETQSSYSITIEAKDTGGLTFQQTLTIKVLDVVERSPTVTRLKDMVVVPGDMGDGTGTLGGMPLSDFVSIVDPDGTTPSVSISGVSGLSLSAPTPSGTLSGTYDGVTRGDSGATWTVNTGTLTVLATDADGMTGTTTLEVTGNLLIGGSDVPADSTVAITGGMADDFIGYASESPSAASPLNDLAGGAGQVATLDLSGGDNLVALGSHVANYGGKLTLNDGVGSETIQIGDNLASHGGTARLDMERDGDHVVNIGDNLASDGGTFRYLDGHGRDHLTIGDNAGSAGGSLKLYMNWAGDNLVSIGKNAAQAGDLDHWGSTDVDDLTFGDSLADGGTAAIRLGTDTSADVVRFSGSVGTSGGSVQIYELNLLHDKIYLPHLNYSLSDETEGVRVSSTEGSSDAAVYDFLVRGDFSASQLSSDSLLELLTSF
;
A
#
# COMPACT_ATOMS: atom_id res chain seq x y z
N MET A 1 66.11 -18.62 -18.79
CA MET A 1 66.18 -17.22 -18.31
C MET A 1 65.50 -17.21 -16.94
N HIS A 2 66.23 -17.10 -15.83
CA HIS A 2 66.57 -15.83 -15.15
C HIS A 2 65.33 -15.02 -14.77
N LEU A 3 64.83 -15.14 -13.53
CA LEU A 3 65.06 -14.25 -12.35
C LEU A 3 63.75 -13.48 -12.10
N ARG A 4 63.18 -13.28 -10.89
CA ARG A 4 63.60 -13.47 -9.47
C ARG A 4 62.34 -13.64 -8.58
N GLN A 5 62.41 -14.43 -7.51
CA GLN A 5 61.76 -14.09 -6.23
C GLN A 5 62.80 -13.35 -5.33
N PRO A 6 62.44 -12.83 -4.13
CA PRO A 6 62.42 -13.69 -2.93
C PRO A 6 61.47 -13.32 -1.75
N ARG A 7 60.86 -14.36 -1.14
CA ARG A 7 60.78 -14.67 0.33
C ARG A 7 59.90 -13.79 1.25
N SER A 8 59.38 -14.28 2.38
CA SER A 8 59.47 -15.57 3.16
C SER A 8 58.10 -15.87 3.84
N GLY A 9 57.65 -17.09 4.17
CA GLY A 9 58.29 -18.24 4.85
C GLY A 9 58.24 -18.05 6.38
N ALA A 10 57.76 -18.97 7.24
CA ALA A 10 57.33 -20.39 7.18
C ALA A 10 56.35 -20.69 8.35
N GLY A 11 55.74 -21.86 8.58
CA GLY A 11 55.82 -23.21 7.97
C GLY A 11 54.84 -24.21 8.64
N LEU A 12 54.69 -25.42 8.06
CA LEU A 12 53.73 -26.47 8.45
C LEU A 12 54.20 -27.35 9.64
N ASP A 13 53.30 -28.14 10.26
CA ASP A 13 53.24 -29.60 10.06
C ASP A 13 51.96 -30.29 10.61
N LEU A 14 51.50 -31.35 9.95
CA LEU A 14 50.38 -32.23 10.27
C LEU A 14 50.89 -33.66 10.58
N SER A 15 51.04 -34.06 11.84
CA SER A 15 51.26 -35.51 12.15
C SER A 15 51.10 -35.95 13.62
N LYS A 16 49.88 -36.26 14.09
CA LYS A 16 49.68 -37.28 15.18
C LYS A 16 48.40 -38.11 15.00
N VAL A 17 48.57 -39.32 14.45
CA VAL A 17 47.56 -40.39 14.47
C VAL A 17 47.75 -41.26 15.73
N ARG A 18 46.66 -41.60 16.44
CA ARG A 18 46.58 -42.87 17.20
C ARG A 18 45.13 -43.34 17.43
N ARG A 19 44.90 -44.63 17.17
CA ARG A 19 43.64 -45.36 17.40
C ARG A 19 43.50 -45.88 18.83
N ALA A 20 42.27 -45.95 19.32
CA ALA A 20 41.68 -47.05 20.12
C ALA A 20 40.15 -46.98 19.91
N SER A 21 39.34 -47.98 19.50
CA SER A 21 39.29 -49.45 19.60
C SER A 21 38.36 -50.05 20.69
N GLY A 22 37.04 -49.82 20.56
CA GLY A 22 35.92 -50.73 20.95
C GLY A 22 35.67 -51.08 22.43
N PRO A 23 34.59 -51.83 22.78
CA PRO A 23 33.67 -52.58 21.89
C PRO A 23 32.13 -52.40 22.14
N LEU A 24 31.33 -53.14 21.34
CA LEU A 24 29.85 -53.21 21.31
C LEU A 24 29.17 -53.86 22.53
N VAL A 25 27.92 -53.41 22.83
CA VAL A 25 26.68 -54.19 23.13
C VAL A 25 25.46 -53.33 22.69
N GLY A 26 24.30 -53.81 22.21
CA GLY A 26 23.95 -55.12 21.63
C GLY A 26 22.48 -55.59 21.79
N LEU A 27 21.65 -55.44 20.74
CA LEU A 27 20.30 -56.06 20.51
C LEU A 27 19.09 -55.49 21.34
N GLY A 28 17.86 -55.35 20.80
CA GLY A 28 17.39 -55.53 19.41
C GLY A 28 15.85 -55.45 19.19
N SER A 29 15.47 -55.41 17.90
CA SER A 29 14.18 -55.83 17.26
C SER A 29 12.80 -55.23 17.63
N LEU A 30 12.20 -54.57 16.62
CA LEU A 30 10.86 -54.80 16.03
C LEU A 30 9.65 -55.10 16.96
N ALA A 31 8.70 -54.15 17.01
CA ALA A 31 7.27 -54.42 16.92
C ALA A 31 6.51 -53.17 16.42
N ALA A 32 5.53 -53.34 15.53
CA ALA A 32 4.60 -52.30 15.13
C ALA A 32 3.33 -52.36 16.01
N GLY A 33 2.66 -51.22 16.21
CA GLY A 33 1.34 -51.19 16.85
C GLY A 33 0.98 -49.81 17.41
N LEU A 34 -0.16 -49.28 16.97
CA LEU A 34 -0.82 -48.07 17.48
C LEU A 34 -0.85 -48.02 19.01
N LEU A 35 -0.52 -46.86 19.59
CA LEU A 35 -1.42 -46.17 20.53
C LEU A 35 -1.03 -44.71 20.69
N ALA A 36 -2.03 -43.83 20.84
CA ALA A 36 -1.84 -42.41 21.09
C ALA A 36 -1.16 -42.15 22.44
N LEU A 37 -0.33 -41.11 22.50
CA LEU A 37 0.12 -40.47 23.74
C LEU A 37 -0.08 -38.96 23.60
N ALA A 38 -0.79 -38.42 24.59
CA ALA A 38 -1.33 -37.07 24.64
C ALA A 38 -0.31 -35.95 24.40
N LYS A 39 -0.77 -34.88 23.72
CA LYS A 39 -0.21 -33.54 23.92
C LYS A 39 -0.28 -33.20 25.43
N PRO A 40 0.74 -32.57 26.04
CA PRO A 40 0.58 -32.01 27.37
C PRO A 40 -0.50 -30.92 27.31
N SER A 41 -1.33 -30.85 28.35
CA SER A 41 -2.38 -29.84 28.45
C SER A 41 -1.75 -28.45 28.58
N GLN A 42 -2.15 -27.53 27.70
CA GLN A 42 -1.95 -26.10 27.89
C GLN A 42 -2.42 -25.69 29.29
N GLY A 43 -1.54 -25.03 30.04
CA GLY A 43 -1.82 -24.38 31.31
C GLY A 43 -1.25 -22.98 31.23
N GLN A 44 -2.13 -21.99 31.23
CA GLN A 44 -1.77 -20.57 31.10
C GLN A 44 -0.81 -20.14 32.22
N ASP A 45 0.28 -19.48 31.85
CA ASP A 45 0.73 -18.18 32.37
C ASP A 45 2.22 -17.93 32.02
N SER A 46 2.47 -17.38 30.82
CA SER A 46 3.71 -16.68 30.46
C SER A 46 3.52 -15.98 29.10
N LEU A 47 2.93 -14.78 29.10
CA LEU A 47 2.81 -13.93 27.90
C LEU A 47 4.15 -13.24 27.62
N VAL A 48 5.15 -14.01 27.22
CA VAL A 48 6.37 -13.49 26.58
C VAL A 48 6.12 -13.63 25.07
N PRO A 49 6.17 -12.54 24.28
CA PRO A 49 6.15 -12.65 22.83
C PRO A 49 7.25 -13.61 22.38
N LEU A 50 6.90 -14.58 21.54
CA LEU A 50 7.89 -15.46 20.93
C LEU A 50 8.91 -14.61 20.16
N ASP A 51 10.15 -15.10 20.08
CA ASP A 51 11.16 -14.51 19.19
C ASP A 51 11.68 -15.58 18.22
N LEU A 52 12.28 -15.16 17.10
CA LEU A 52 12.81 -16.06 16.08
C LEU A 52 13.78 -17.11 16.64
N GLN A 53 14.57 -16.76 17.66
CA GLN A 53 15.51 -17.67 18.29
C GLN A 53 14.79 -18.68 19.20
N GLN A 54 13.69 -18.31 19.86
CA GLN A 54 12.80 -19.20 20.59
C GLN A 54 12.10 -20.20 19.65
N VAL A 55 11.52 -19.75 18.54
CA VAL A 55 10.87 -20.65 17.56
C VAL A 55 11.87 -21.65 16.96
N LEU A 56 13.08 -21.20 16.62
CA LEU A 56 14.18 -22.10 16.20
C LEU A 56 14.63 -23.06 17.31
N ASN A 57 14.47 -22.71 18.59
CA ASN A 57 14.76 -23.60 19.71
C ASN A 57 13.66 -24.65 19.95
N GLU A 58 12.43 -24.44 19.47
CA GLU A 58 11.36 -25.45 19.48
C GLU A 58 11.65 -26.60 18.48
N GLY A 59 12.48 -26.33 17.48
CA GLY A 59 12.97 -27.30 16.51
C GLY A 59 12.62 -26.98 15.06
N GLU A 60 11.93 -25.86 14.81
CA GLU A 60 11.66 -25.38 13.45
C GLU A 60 12.94 -25.12 12.68
N GLN A 61 12.87 -25.26 11.35
CA GLN A 61 14.02 -25.15 10.46
C GLN A 61 13.87 -23.93 9.56
N PRO A 62 14.98 -23.24 9.20
CA PRO A 62 14.99 -22.30 8.09
C PRO A 62 14.69 -23.01 6.77
N ILE A 63 13.71 -22.51 6.03
CA ILE A 63 13.20 -23.11 4.77
C ILE A 63 13.44 -22.23 3.54
N GLY A 64 13.48 -20.91 3.73
CA GLY A 64 13.68 -19.93 2.67
C GLY A 64 14.25 -18.60 3.20
N ILE A 65 14.28 -17.59 2.34
CA ILE A 65 14.71 -16.23 2.66
C ILE A 65 13.64 -15.26 2.14
N PHE A 66 13.29 -14.25 2.93
CA PHE A 66 12.50 -13.11 2.44
C PHE A 66 13.38 -12.28 1.51
N PHE A 67 13.15 -12.41 0.21
CA PHE A 67 13.95 -11.78 -0.85
C PHE A 67 13.60 -10.31 -1.02
N GLU A 68 12.32 -9.97 -0.86
CA GLU A 68 11.79 -8.61 -0.94
C GLU A 68 10.59 -8.51 0.02
N ALA A 69 10.43 -7.36 0.68
CA ALA A 69 9.30 -7.07 1.56
C ALA A 69 8.97 -5.58 1.52
N GLN A 70 7.69 -5.25 1.46
CA GLN A 70 7.16 -3.89 1.36
C GLN A 70 6.04 -3.71 2.40
N ASN A 71 6.12 -2.62 3.17
CA ASN A 71 5.23 -2.32 4.30
C ASN A 71 5.14 -3.47 5.33
N GLN A 72 4.09 -3.48 6.17
CA GLN A 72 4.00 -4.39 7.30
C GLN A 72 3.48 -5.78 6.89
N ILE A 73 4.24 -6.82 7.22
CA ILE A 73 3.80 -8.23 7.17
C ILE A 73 4.18 -8.89 8.50
N ASP A 74 3.18 -9.29 9.26
CA ASP A 74 3.34 -9.92 10.56
C ASP A 74 3.70 -11.40 10.44
N ARG A 75 4.56 -11.89 11.34
CA ARG A 75 4.97 -13.29 11.44
C ARG A 75 4.40 -13.89 12.71
N LEU A 76 3.53 -14.90 12.56
CA LEU A 76 2.88 -15.59 13.66
C LEU A 76 3.31 -17.05 13.72
N TYR A 77 3.47 -17.58 14.93
CA TYR A 77 3.77 -18.99 15.19
C TYR A 77 2.70 -19.55 16.13
N TYR A 78 1.95 -20.56 15.68
CA TYR A 78 0.72 -21.03 16.32
C TYR A 78 -0.32 -19.93 16.68
N GLY A 79 -0.31 -18.82 15.93
CA GLY A 79 -1.22 -17.68 16.14
C GLY A 79 -0.70 -16.62 17.12
N GLU A 80 0.50 -16.79 17.69
CA GLU A 80 1.17 -15.76 18.50
C GLU A 80 2.18 -14.99 17.62
N LEU A 81 2.09 -13.66 17.63
CA LEU A 81 3.01 -12.77 16.92
C LEU A 81 4.43 -12.91 17.49
N PHE A 82 5.42 -13.15 16.63
CA PHE A 82 6.83 -13.33 17.03
C PHE A 82 7.82 -12.43 16.27
N GLY A 83 7.33 -11.62 15.35
CA GLY A 83 8.11 -10.62 14.62
C GLY A 83 7.40 -10.10 13.38
N GLU A 84 8.08 -9.22 12.67
CA GLU A 84 7.70 -8.72 11.35
C GLU A 84 8.64 -9.30 10.29
N VAL A 85 8.19 -9.40 9.04
CA VAL A 85 9.06 -9.74 7.91
C VAL A 85 10.09 -8.63 7.70
N ALA A 86 11.34 -9.02 7.46
CA ALA A 86 12.37 -8.08 7.00
C ALA A 86 13.26 -8.73 5.93
N GLU A 87 13.65 -7.95 4.93
CA GLU A 87 14.47 -8.40 3.80
C GLU A 87 15.75 -9.10 4.27
N GLY A 88 16.06 -10.25 3.69
CA GLY A 88 17.22 -11.08 4.02
C GLY A 88 17.08 -11.91 5.31
N GLN A 89 15.99 -11.80 6.08
CA GLN A 89 15.70 -12.74 7.16
C GLN A 89 15.30 -14.12 6.62
N GLN A 90 15.46 -15.14 7.47
CA GLN A 90 15.06 -16.50 7.14
C GLN A 90 13.57 -16.72 7.40
N ALA A 91 12.89 -17.26 6.39
CA ALA A 91 11.60 -17.91 6.56
C ALA A 91 11.80 -19.28 7.23
N ILE A 92 10.88 -19.67 8.11
CA ILE A 92 10.94 -20.87 8.94
C ILE A 92 9.69 -21.74 8.75
N SER A 93 9.81 -23.04 9.05
CA SER A 93 8.65 -23.95 9.05
C SER A 93 7.63 -23.60 10.13
N ASN A 94 6.36 -23.90 9.84
CA ASN A 94 5.17 -23.67 10.68
C ASN A 94 4.87 -22.20 11.05
N GLU A 95 5.51 -21.21 10.41
CA GLU A 95 5.08 -19.81 10.54
C GLU A 95 3.91 -19.47 9.61
N MET A 96 3.12 -18.50 10.04
CA MET A 96 2.08 -17.83 9.28
C MET A 96 2.53 -16.40 9.00
N LEU A 97 2.48 -15.99 7.74
CA LEU A 97 2.68 -14.62 7.30
C LEU A 97 1.31 -13.98 7.12
N SER A 98 1.15 -12.75 7.60
CA SER A 98 -0.09 -11.99 7.57
C SER A 98 0.20 -10.59 7.02
N SER A 99 -0.19 -10.32 5.77
CA SER A 99 -0.09 -8.99 5.18
C SER A 99 -1.39 -8.19 5.39
N TYR A 100 -1.25 -6.87 5.28
CA TYR A 100 -2.33 -5.89 5.42
C TYR A 100 -2.58 -5.17 4.07
N ALA A 101 -3.40 -4.11 4.06
CA ALA A 101 -3.81 -3.36 2.86
C ALA A 101 -2.68 -2.93 1.90
N ASP A 102 -1.47 -2.74 2.42
CA ASP A 102 -0.28 -2.28 1.71
C ASP A 102 0.89 -3.28 1.74
N GLY A 103 0.73 -4.42 2.41
CA GLY A 103 1.82 -5.36 2.70
C GLY A 103 2.07 -6.35 1.56
N ALA A 104 3.32 -6.46 1.09
CA ALA A 104 3.72 -7.46 0.11
C ALA A 104 5.09 -8.10 0.41
N VAL A 105 5.24 -9.39 0.14
CA VAL A 105 6.48 -10.15 0.41
C VAL A 105 6.77 -11.17 -0.68
N THR A 106 8.04 -11.31 -1.05
CA THR A 106 8.54 -12.41 -1.90
C THR A 106 9.54 -13.27 -1.15
N ILE A 107 9.35 -14.59 -1.21
CA ILE A 107 10.14 -15.61 -0.52
C ILE A 107 10.85 -16.48 -1.56
N GLU A 108 12.18 -16.64 -1.43
CA GLU A 108 12.99 -17.55 -2.24
C GLU A 108 13.38 -18.80 -1.43
N PHE A 109 13.09 -19.99 -1.97
CA PHE A 109 13.39 -21.28 -1.35
C PHE A 109 14.64 -21.94 -1.96
N LEU A 110 15.25 -22.89 -1.23
CA LEU A 110 16.53 -23.51 -1.62
C LEU A 110 16.49 -24.33 -2.94
N ASP A 111 15.30 -24.70 -3.42
CA ASP A 111 15.07 -25.36 -4.71
C ASP A 111 14.78 -24.36 -5.85
N GLY A 112 14.82 -23.06 -5.59
CA GLY A 112 14.46 -22.02 -6.54
C GLY A 112 12.95 -21.81 -6.69
N THR A 113 12.11 -22.41 -5.84
CA THR A 113 10.70 -22.01 -5.73
C THR A 113 10.61 -20.57 -5.24
N VAL A 114 9.72 -19.79 -5.83
CA VAL A 114 9.42 -18.42 -5.42
C VAL A 114 7.94 -18.32 -5.07
N ILE A 115 7.64 -17.75 -3.91
CA ILE A 115 6.28 -17.42 -3.50
C ILE A 115 6.23 -15.91 -3.27
N SER A 116 5.32 -15.22 -3.95
CA SER A 116 5.03 -13.81 -3.72
C SER A 116 3.61 -13.68 -3.18
N MET A 117 3.42 -12.82 -2.19
CA MET A 117 2.18 -12.62 -1.44
C MET A 117 1.89 -11.12 -1.45
N GLY A 118 0.68 -10.75 -1.88
CA GLY A 118 0.24 -9.35 -1.96
C GLY A 118 -0.50 -8.89 -0.70
N PRO A 119 -1.20 -7.75 -0.79
CA PRO A 119 -2.03 -7.22 0.29
C PRO A 119 -3.10 -8.17 0.83
N ASN A 120 -3.61 -7.86 2.02
CA ASN A 120 -4.75 -8.51 2.69
C ASN A 120 -4.71 -10.06 2.69
N SER A 121 -3.51 -10.65 2.77
CA SER A 121 -3.27 -12.08 2.57
C SER A 121 -2.86 -12.81 3.85
N ASP A 122 -3.07 -14.13 3.88
CA ASP A 122 -2.55 -15.05 4.90
C ASP A 122 -1.96 -16.31 4.27
N LEU A 123 -0.69 -16.59 4.60
CA LEU A 123 0.09 -17.70 4.06
C LEU A 123 0.80 -18.46 5.19
N ILE A 124 0.50 -19.76 5.34
CA ILE A 124 1.19 -20.64 6.30
C ILE A 124 2.24 -21.48 5.58
N LEU A 125 3.47 -21.44 6.08
CA LEU A 125 4.62 -22.19 5.57
C LEU A 125 4.81 -23.52 6.33
N ASP A 126 3.90 -24.46 6.13
CA ASP A 126 3.78 -25.74 6.87
C ASP A 126 5.06 -26.62 6.83
N GLU A 127 5.41 -27.19 5.69
CA GLU A 127 6.51 -28.17 5.57
C GLU A 127 7.39 -27.86 4.36
N TYR A 128 8.72 -27.88 4.54
CA TYR A 128 9.66 -27.84 3.42
C TYR A 128 10.89 -28.73 3.68
N ILE A 129 11.13 -29.67 2.77
CA ILE A 129 12.24 -30.63 2.82
C ILE A 129 12.84 -30.70 1.41
N TYR A 130 14.14 -30.47 1.25
CA TYR A 130 14.81 -30.53 -0.05
C TYR A 130 16.23 -31.09 0.02
N ASP A 131 16.58 -32.00 -0.90
CA ASP A 131 17.94 -32.49 -1.14
C ASP A 131 18.48 -31.99 -2.50
N PRO A 132 19.33 -30.94 -2.52
CA PRO A 132 19.93 -30.42 -3.76
C PRO A 132 20.92 -31.39 -4.43
N GLY A 133 21.23 -32.54 -3.81
CA GLY A 133 22.00 -33.61 -4.43
C GLY A 133 21.17 -34.53 -5.32
N THR A 134 19.84 -34.52 -5.18
CA THR A 134 18.93 -35.43 -5.89
C THR A 134 17.68 -34.76 -6.48
N ASN A 135 17.45 -33.48 -6.17
CA ASN A 135 16.22 -32.72 -6.45
C ASN A 135 14.95 -33.42 -5.91
N GLN A 136 15.10 -34.18 -4.82
CA GLN A 136 13.97 -34.81 -4.12
C GLN A 136 13.60 -34.01 -2.89
N GLY A 137 12.30 -33.90 -2.63
CA GLY A 137 11.79 -33.15 -1.51
C GLY A 137 10.27 -33.13 -1.45
N LYS A 138 9.75 -32.29 -0.56
CA LYS A 138 8.33 -31.99 -0.35
C LYS A 138 8.20 -30.55 0.11
N MET A 139 7.16 -29.86 -0.37
CA MET A 139 6.74 -28.55 0.09
C MET A 139 5.22 -28.59 0.34
N SER A 140 4.81 -28.09 1.49
CA SER A 140 3.42 -27.89 1.91
C SER A 140 3.27 -26.43 2.31
N VAL A 141 2.33 -25.72 1.68
CA VAL A 141 1.93 -24.36 2.04
C VAL A 141 0.41 -24.27 2.08
N ASN A 142 -0.14 -23.42 2.94
CA ASN A 142 -1.58 -23.18 3.02
C ASN A 142 -1.88 -21.71 2.77
N ILE A 143 -2.61 -21.42 1.70
CA ILE A 143 -3.10 -20.08 1.38
C ILE A 143 -4.48 -19.96 2.02
N VAL A 144 -4.58 -19.10 3.03
CA VAL A 144 -5.79 -18.96 3.86
C VAL A 144 -6.69 -17.85 3.31
N SER A 145 -6.10 -16.75 2.86
CA SER A 145 -6.79 -15.59 2.25
C SER A 145 -5.82 -14.77 1.39
N GLY A 146 -6.37 -13.88 0.57
CA GLY A 146 -5.71 -12.90 -0.27
C GLY A 146 -5.02 -13.48 -1.51
N LEU A 147 -4.06 -12.73 -2.04
CA LEU A 147 -3.47 -12.94 -3.36
C LEU A 147 -2.04 -13.50 -3.26
N VAL A 148 -1.85 -14.73 -3.73
CA VAL A 148 -0.56 -15.44 -3.67
C VAL A 148 -0.16 -15.98 -5.04
N LYS A 149 1.01 -15.55 -5.50
CA LYS A 149 1.71 -16.09 -6.66
C LYS A 149 2.68 -17.18 -6.23
N PHE A 150 2.67 -18.30 -6.96
CA PHE A 150 3.56 -19.42 -6.74
C PHE A 150 4.28 -19.80 -8.04
N VAL A 151 5.60 -19.94 -7.98
CA VAL A 151 6.47 -20.34 -9.10
C VAL A 151 7.29 -21.55 -8.66
N SER A 152 7.00 -22.72 -9.21
CA SER A 152 7.67 -23.97 -8.81
C SER A 152 9.16 -24.02 -9.19
N GLY A 153 10.01 -24.44 -8.26
CA GLY A 153 11.44 -24.67 -8.47
C GLY A 153 11.80 -26.05 -9.04
N ASP A 154 12.96 -26.56 -8.60
CA ASP A 154 13.68 -27.71 -9.16
C ASP A 154 13.12 -29.10 -8.75
N MET A 155 12.11 -29.17 -7.87
CA MET A 155 11.53 -30.44 -7.41
C MET A 155 10.54 -31.04 -8.42
N SER A 156 10.19 -32.33 -8.23
CA SER A 156 9.10 -32.94 -9.00
C SER A 156 7.74 -32.31 -8.67
N SER A 157 6.85 -32.19 -9.66
CA SER A 157 5.49 -31.67 -9.47
C SER A 157 4.69 -32.34 -8.35
N GLU A 158 4.90 -33.63 -8.12
CA GLU A 158 4.25 -34.40 -7.05
C GLU A 158 4.78 -34.05 -5.64
N SER A 159 5.77 -33.15 -5.53
CA SER A 159 6.35 -32.67 -4.28
C SER A 159 5.70 -31.39 -3.75
N TYR A 160 4.90 -30.68 -4.55
CA TYR A 160 4.27 -29.41 -4.16
C TYR A 160 2.80 -29.63 -3.79
N GLU A 161 2.46 -29.45 -2.51
CA GLU A 161 1.11 -29.47 -1.97
C GLU A 161 0.73 -28.03 -1.56
N ILE A 162 -0.30 -27.48 -2.19
CA ILE A 162 -0.81 -26.13 -1.91
C ILE A 162 -2.23 -26.28 -1.37
N ALA A 163 -2.40 -26.11 -0.06
CA ALA A 163 -3.71 -26.14 0.59
C ALA A 163 -4.44 -24.79 0.42
N THR A 164 -5.76 -24.88 0.31
CA THR A 164 -6.73 -23.79 0.17
C THR A 164 -8.05 -24.20 0.85
N PRO A 165 -9.00 -23.29 1.14
CA PRO A 165 -10.30 -23.64 1.72
C PRO A 165 -11.09 -24.70 0.92
N VAL A 166 -10.97 -24.67 -0.42
CA VAL A 166 -11.69 -25.57 -1.34
C VAL A 166 -10.99 -26.92 -1.54
N GLY A 167 -9.68 -27.03 -1.30
CA GLY A 167 -8.97 -28.32 -1.38
C GLY A 167 -7.45 -28.21 -1.43
N VAL A 168 -6.78 -29.35 -1.67
CA VAL A 168 -5.33 -29.41 -1.87
C VAL A 168 -5.04 -29.43 -3.36
N ALA A 169 -4.31 -28.42 -3.82
CA ALA A 169 -3.84 -28.29 -5.17
C ALA A 169 -2.44 -28.88 -5.37
N ALA A 170 -2.21 -29.42 -6.57
CA ALA A 170 -0.91 -29.88 -7.03
C ALA A 170 -0.45 -29.01 -8.22
N ALA A 171 0.78 -28.51 -8.14
CA ALA A 171 1.42 -27.70 -9.17
C ALA A 171 2.38 -28.56 -10.03
N ARG A 172 2.32 -28.42 -11.35
CA ARG A 172 3.18 -29.12 -12.31
C ARG A 172 3.95 -28.16 -13.24
N GLY A 173 5.13 -27.74 -12.77
CA GLY A 173 6.06 -26.91 -13.53
C GLY A 173 5.44 -25.57 -13.88
N THR A 174 4.97 -24.86 -12.86
CA THR A 174 3.87 -23.91 -12.99
C THR A 174 4.25 -22.55 -12.42
N GLU A 175 3.91 -21.50 -13.16
CA GLU A 175 3.61 -20.18 -12.61
C GLU A 175 2.09 -20.11 -12.44
N ILE A 176 1.63 -19.88 -11.20
CA ILE A 176 0.21 -19.71 -10.87
C ILE A 176 0.03 -18.47 -10.00
N VAL A 177 -1.17 -17.91 -10.06
CA VAL A 177 -1.67 -16.96 -9.06
C VAL A 177 -2.98 -17.50 -8.53
N LEU A 178 -3.10 -17.60 -7.21
CA LEU A 178 -4.33 -17.89 -6.50
C LEU A 178 -4.80 -16.60 -5.83
N PHE A 179 -6.09 -16.34 -5.93
CA PHE A 179 -6.82 -15.39 -5.11
C PHE A 179 -7.76 -16.21 -4.22
N VAL A 180 -7.73 -15.95 -2.92
CA VAL A 180 -8.59 -16.59 -1.92
C VAL A 180 -9.34 -15.49 -1.21
N GLU A 181 -10.64 -15.40 -1.45
CA GLU A 181 -11.47 -14.28 -0.99
C GLU A 181 -11.87 -14.47 0.50
N PRO A 182 -12.36 -13.42 1.20
CA PRO A 182 -12.66 -13.48 2.63
C PRO A 182 -13.66 -14.58 3.04
N ASP A 183 -14.59 -14.93 2.15
CA ASP A 183 -15.59 -15.98 2.33
C ASP A 183 -15.03 -17.42 2.12
N GLY A 184 -13.83 -17.53 1.56
CA GLY A 184 -13.16 -18.77 1.21
C GLY A 184 -13.37 -19.26 -0.22
N GLU A 185 -13.99 -18.47 -1.11
CA GLU A 185 -13.89 -18.65 -2.56
C GLU A 185 -12.42 -18.70 -3.00
N VAL A 186 -12.14 -19.45 -4.06
CA VAL A 186 -10.78 -19.58 -4.59
C VAL A 186 -10.79 -19.50 -6.09
N GLN A 187 -10.06 -18.55 -6.66
CA GLN A 187 -9.82 -18.52 -8.09
C GLN A 187 -8.33 -18.61 -8.41
N ALA A 188 -7.99 -19.32 -9.49
CA ALA A 188 -6.63 -19.71 -9.80
C ALA A 188 -6.33 -19.55 -11.29
N GLY A 189 -5.44 -18.62 -11.61
CA GLY A 189 -4.90 -18.41 -12.95
C GLY A 189 -3.61 -19.20 -13.17
N VAL A 190 -3.56 -19.96 -14.28
CA VAL A 190 -2.39 -20.75 -14.68
C VAL A 190 -1.68 -20.05 -15.84
N PHE A 191 -0.41 -19.72 -15.63
CA PHE A 191 0.38 -18.84 -16.48
C PHE A 191 1.52 -19.56 -17.22
N ASP A 192 2.07 -20.61 -16.63
CA ASP A 192 2.92 -21.63 -17.27
C ASP A 192 2.52 -22.99 -16.67
N GLY A 193 2.78 -24.11 -17.35
CA GLY A 193 2.51 -25.45 -16.84
C GLY A 193 1.04 -25.78 -16.57
N GLY A 194 0.78 -26.59 -15.53
CA GLY A 194 -0.58 -27.01 -15.14
C GLY A 194 -0.82 -27.06 -13.63
N PHE A 195 -2.10 -27.01 -13.27
CA PHE A 195 -2.60 -26.92 -11.89
C PHE A 195 -3.87 -27.77 -11.71
N SER A 196 -4.02 -28.46 -10.57
CA SER A 196 -5.25 -29.23 -10.29
C SER A 196 -5.59 -29.27 -8.81
N ILE A 197 -6.85 -28.99 -8.46
CA ILE A 197 -7.35 -29.05 -7.07
C ILE A 197 -8.01 -30.41 -6.81
N THR A 198 -7.72 -30.98 -5.64
CA THR A 198 -8.29 -32.24 -5.15
C THR A 198 -8.94 -32.07 -3.77
N ARG A 199 -10.07 -32.76 -3.54
CA ARG A 199 -10.75 -32.85 -2.23
C ARG A 199 -11.19 -34.29 -2.03
N ASP A 200 -10.99 -34.83 -0.82
CA ASP A 200 -11.29 -36.23 -0.46
C ASP A 200 -10.72 -37.30 -1.43
N GLY A 201 -9.58 -37.00 -2.06
CA GLY A 201 -8.92 -37.88 -3.04
C GLY A 201 -9.58 -37.91 -4.43
N GLN A 202 -10.48 -36.97 -4.73
CA GLN A 202 -11.04 -36.74 -6.07
C GLN A 202 -10.56 -35.39 -6.61
N THR A 203 -10.17 -35.34 -7.89
CA THR A 203 -9.89 -34.08 -8.58
C THR A 203 -11.20 -33.33 -8.83
N LEU A 204 -11.28 -32.08 -8.36
CA LEU A 204 -12.43 -31.21 -8.58
C LEU A 204 -12.36 -30.58 -9.97
N ALA A 205 -11.26 -29.89 -10.27
CA ALA A 205 -10.96 -29.33 -11.59
C ALA A 205 -9.44 -29.22 -11.82
N SER A 206 -9.04 -28.95 -13.06
CA SER A 206 -7.64 -28.78 -13.46
C SER A 206 -7.50 -27.84 -14.65
N ALA A 207 -6.59 -26.87 -14.56
CA ALA A 207 -6.27 -25.91 -15.62
C ALA A 207 -4.83 -26.11 -16.15
N ASP A 208 -4.60 -25.64 -17.37
CA ASP A 208 -3.36 -25.82 -18.13
C ASP A 208 -3.10 -24.56 -18.97
N ALA A 209 -1.90 -23.99 -18.88
CA ALA A 209 -1.53 -22.75 -19.56
C ALA A 209 -1.57 -22.86 -21.09
N ASP A 210 -1.37 -24.06 -21.66
CA ASP A 210 -1.45 -24.31 -23.11
C ASP A 210 -2.91 -24.21 -23.65
N ASN A 211 -3.91 -24.08 -22.77
CA ASN A 211 -5.32 -23.97 -23.15
C ASN A 211 -5.96 -22.64 -22.69
N PRO A 212 -5.93 -21.58 -23.51
CA PRO A 212 -6.40 -20.24 -23.11
C PRO A 212 -7.93 -20.14 -22.84
N ASN A 213 -8.72 -21.18 -23.16
CA ASN A 213 -10.14 -21.24 -22.81
C ASN A 213 -10.38 -22.00 -21.48
N ALA A 214 -9.32 -22.43 -20.81
CA ALA A 214 -9.38 -23.38 -19.70
C ALA A 214 -8.16 -23.27 -18.75
N ASN A 215 -7.47 -22.12 -18.79
CA ASN A 215 -6.29 -21.79 -17.99
C ASN A 215 -6.67 -21.08 -16.66
N PHE A 216 -7.96 -20.92 -16.37
CA PHE A 216 -8.47 -20.34 -15.15
C PHE A 216 -9.49 -21.27 -14.49
N LEU A 217 -9.44 -21.36 -13.16
CA LEU A 217 -10.43 -22.05 -12.32
C LEU A 217 -11.05 -21.05 -11.34
N ALA A 218 -12.36 -21.16 -11.11
CA ALA A 218 -13.05 -20.49 -10.01
C ALA A 218 -13.77 -21.56 -9.17
N PHE A 219 -13.74 -21.42 -7.84
CA PHE A 219 -14.35 -22.35 -6.91
C PHE A 219 -15.18 -21.62 -5.85
N THR A 220 -16.49 -21.89 -5.89
CA THR A 220 -17.51 -21.37 -4.97
C THR A 220 -17.83 -22.37 -3.87
N ILE A 221 -18.11 -21.89 -2.65
CA ILE A 221 -18.55 -22.72 -1.52
C ILE A 221 -20.05 -22.46 -1.27
N GLU A 222 -20.92 -23.34 -1.79
CA GLU A 222 -22.36 -23.22 -1.58
C GLU A 222 -22.81 -23.56 -0.14
N GLU A 223 -23.99 -23.06 0.24
CA GLU A 223 -24.64 -23.31 1.53
C GLU A 223 -24.65 -24.82 1.89
N GLY A 224 -23.98 -25.15 3.01
CA GLY A 224 -23.75 -26.54 3.43
C GLY A 224 -22.37 -27.12 3.07
N GLY A 225 -21.47 -26.32 2.51
CA GLY A 225 -20.07 -26.68 2.26
C GLY A 225 -19.86 -27.50 0.99
N VAL A 226 -20.74 -27.35 0.00
CA VAL A 226 -20.61 -27.99 -1.31
C VAL A 226 -19.72 -27.10 -2.19
N VAL A 227 -18.57 -27.63 -2.61
CA VAL A 227 -17.66 -26.89 -3.51
C VAL A 227 -18.09 -27.11 -4.96
N GLN A 228 -18.41 -26.03 -5.68
CA GLN A 228 -18.55 -26.04 -7.13
C GLN A 228 -17.29 -25.48 -7.78
N GLY A 229 -16.81 -26.11 -8.85
CA GLY A 229 -15.63 -25.67 -9.59
C GLY A 229 -15.97 -25.40 -11.05
N GLN A 230 -15.69 -24.19 -11.52
CA GLN A 230 -15.81 -23.80 -12.92
C GLN A 230 -14.43 -23.70 -13.57
N GLN A 231 -14.34 -24.11 -14.84
CA GLN A 231 -13.14 -23.96 -15.66
C GLN A 231 -13.46 -23.03 -16.84
N LYS A 232 -12.76 -21.90 -16.91
CA LYS A 232 -12.94 -20.86 -17.94
C LYS A 232 -11.60 -20.40 -18.52
N GLY A 233 -11.67 -19.54 -19.53
CA GLY A 233 -10.51 -18.74 -19.93
C GLY A 233 -10.25 -17.66 -18.89
N MET A 234 -8.99 -17.26 -18.75
CA MET A 234 -8.60 -16.16 -17.87
C MET A 234 -9.08 -14.82 -18.45
N GLY A 235 -9.80 -14.03 -17.64
CA GLY A 235 -10.26 -12.68 -17.98
C GLY A 235 -9.12 -11.70 -18.24
N GLU A 236 -9.42 -10.52 -18.77
CA GLU A 236 -8.40 -9.50 -19.05
C GLU A 236 -7.88 -8.88 -17.74
N SER A 237 -8.76 -8.59 -16.77
CA SER A 237 -8.36 -8.09 -15.45
C SER A 237 -7.49 -9.12 -14.71
N PHE A 238 -7.85 -10.41 -14.74
CA PHE A 238 -7.02 -11.44 -14.08
C PHE A 238 -5.66 -11.68 -14.77
N GLN A 239 -5.48 -11.30 -16.04
CA GLN A 239 -4.18 -11.38 -16.70
C GLN A 239 -3.19 -10.29 -16.24
N SER A 240 -3.68 -9.12 -15.80
CA SER A 240 -2.84 -8.01 -15.33
C SER A 240 -2.17 -8.27 -13.97
N VAL A 241 -2.71 -9.21 -13.19
CA VAL A 241 -2.27 -9.63 -11.83
C VAL A 241 -0.75 -9.86 -11.68
N ARG A 242 -0.04 -10.12 -12.79
CA ARG A 242 1.41 -10.26 -12.83
C ARG A 242 2.17 -8.99 -12.42
N VAL A 243 1.56 -7.81 -12.61
CA VAL A 243 2.17 -6.49 -12.32
C VAL A 243 2.09 -6.14 -10.83
N LEU A 244 1.00 -6.53 -10.16
CA LEU A 244 0.74 -6.28 -8.73
C LEU A 244 1.90 -6.69 -7.81
N PHE A 245 2.53 -7.83 -8.06
CA PHE A 245 3.60 -8.35 -7.20
C PHE A 245 4.91 -7.54 -7.30
N SER A 246 4.98 -6.53 -8.17
CA SER A 246 6.03 -5.51 -8.20
C SER A 246 5.56 -4.12 -7.75
N GLU A 247 4.25 -3.89 -7.69
CA GLU A 247 3.58 -2.60 -7.44
C GLU A 247 2.33 -2.89 -6.60
N PRO A 248 2.44 -3.19 -5.28
CA PRO A 248 1.30 -3.59 -4.46
C PRO A 248 0.23 -2.51 -4.31
N GLU A 249 0.57 -1.24 -4.53
CA GLU A 249 -0.33 -0.09 -4.53
C GLU A 249 -1.48 -0.21 -5.55
N ILE A 250 -1.33 -0.95 -6.65
CA ILE A 250 -2.39 -1.17 -7.65
C ILE A 250 -3.31 -2.37 -7.32
N TYR A 251 -3.21 -2.96 -6.11
CA TYR A 251 -4.08 -4.06 -5.67
C TYR A 251 -5.57 -3.68 -5.69
N SER A 252 -5.91 -2.50 -5.17
CA SER A 252 -7.30 -1.99 -5.13
C SER A 252 -7.90 -1.93 -6.54
N THR A 253 -7.21 -1.24 -7.47
CA THR A 253 -7.59 -1.13 -8.88
C THR A 253 -7.73 -2.47 -9.59
N PHE A 254 -6.88 -3.46 -9.28
CA PHE A 254 -7.01 -4.81 -9.81
C PHE A 254 -8.27 -5.53 -9.33
N VAL A 255 -8.52 -5.53 -8.01
CA VAL A 255 -9.70 -6.21 -7.44
C VAL A 255 -10.97 -5.54 -7.97
N ALA A 256 -10.99 -4.21 -8.05
CA ALA A 256 -12.04 -3.43 -8.68
C ALA A 256 -12.33 -3.87 -10.12
N ALA A 257 -11.32 -3.88 -10.98
CA ALA A 257 -11.45 -4.29 -12.38
C ALA A 257 -11.84 -5.78 -12.53
N TYR A 258 -11.38 -6.65 -11.62
CA TYR A 258 -11.68 -8.08 -11.63
C TYR A 258 -13.10 -8.39 -11.17
N LYS A 259 -13.55 -7.83 -10.05
CA LYS A 259 -14.92 -8.00 -9.55
C LYS A 259 -15.92 -7.37 -10.51
N THR A 260 -15.62 -6.19 -11.06
CA THR A 260 -16.44 -5.58 -12.12
C THR A 260 -16.55 -6.48 -13.35
N GLU A 261 -15.46 -7.09 -13.85
CA GLU A 261 -15.51 -8.06 -14.96
C GLU A 261 -16.42 -9.28 -14.66
N GLN A 262 -16.55 -9.70 -13.39
CA GLN A 262 -17.45 -10.80 -13.01
C GLN A 262 -18.92 -10.39 -12.94
N PHE A 263 -19.22 -9.18 -12.44
CA PHE A 263 -20.58 -8.70 -12.23
C PHE A 263 -21.18 -7.98 -13.46
N GLU A 264 -20.35 -7.50 -14.41
CA GLU A 264 -20.77 -6.71 -15.59
C GLU A 264 -21.95 -7.37 -16.34
N GLU A 265 -21.83 -8.63 -16.75
CA GLU A 265 -22.86 -9.31 -17.55
C GLU A 265 -24.21 -9.40 -16.79
N ALA A 266 -24.17 -9.73 -15.50
CA ALA A 266 -25.36 -9.88 -14.66
C ALA A 266 -26.03 -8.53 -14.35
N ILE A 267 -25.24 -7.50 -14.04
CA ILE A 267 -25.75 -6.14 -13.79
C ILE A 267 -26.35 -5.56 -15.08
N LEU A 268 -25.71 -5.76 -16.24
CA LEU A 268 -26.25 -5.31 -17.52
C LEU A 268 -27.56 -6.02 -17.88
N GLU A 269 -27.65 -7.35 -17.76
CA GLU A 269 -28.92 -8.07 -17.96
C GLU A 269 -30.00 -7.55 -16.99
N GLY A 270 -29.66 -7.43 -15.70
CA GLY A 270 -30.55 -6.94 -14.65
C GLY A 270 -31.07 -5.53 -14.88
N CYS A 271 -30.22 -4.58 -15.27
CA CYS A 271 -30.60 -3.19 -15.51
C CYS A 271 -31.41 -3.01 -16.80
N LEU A 272 -31.13 -3.81 -17.85
CA LEU A 272 -31.66 -3.59 -19.19
C LEU A 272 -32.94 -4.40 -19.50
N GLU A 273 -33.17 -5.53 -18.82
CA GLU A 273 -34.43 -6.30 -18.97
C GLU A 273 -35.62 -5.71 -18.19
N GLY A 274 -35.41 -4.58 -17.49
CA GLY A 274 -36.45 -3.87 -16.73
C GLY A 274 -36.74 -4.47 -15.35
N THR A 275 -35.80 -5.27 -14.84
CA THR A 275 -35.66 -5.63 -13.42
C THR A 275 -34.95 -4.50 -12.64
N ASP A 276 -34.97 -4.61 -11.32
CA ASP A 276 -34.26 -3.68 -10.45
C ASP A 276 -32.85 -4.21 -10.22
N CYS A 277 -31.82 -3.56 -10.79
CA CYS A 277 -30.43 -4.00 -10.65
C CYS A 277 -29.74 -3.52 -9.37
N SER A 278 -30.44 -2.81 -8.49
CA SER A 278 -29.89 -2.32 -7.21
C SER A 278 -29.25 -3.42 -6.37
N GLU A 279 -29.91 -4.59 -6.29
CA GLU A 279 -29.46 -5.73 -5.49
C GLU A 279 -28.07 -6.23 -5.97
N LEU A 280 -27.84 -6.30 -7.29
CA LEU A 280 -26.55 -6.71 -7.88
C LEU A 280 -25.47 -5.62 -7.78
N ILE A 281 -25.86 -4.34 -7.78
CA ILE A 281 -24.93 -3.22 -7.61
C ILE A 281 -24.52 -3.09 -6.13
N GLU A 282 -25.46 -3.28 -5.20
CA GLU A 282 -25.21 -3.36 -3.75
C GLU A 282 -24.31 -4.56 -3.43
N GLU A 283 -24.57 -5.74 -4.03
CA GLU A 283 -23.72 -6.95 -3.93
C GLU A 283 -22.29 -6.70 -4.45
N LEU A 284 -22.12 -6.06 -5.62
CA LEU A 284 -20.79 -5.67 -6.11
C LEU A 284 -20.08 -4.70 -5.15
N VAL A 285 -20.78 -3.72 -4.59
CA VAL A 285 -20.18 -2.77 -3.64
C VAL A 285 -19.76 -3.46 -2.32
N GLU A 286 -20.56 -4.39 -1.83
CA GLU A 286 -20.25 -5.22 -0.66
C GLU A 286 -18.99 -6.06 -0.93
N GLU A 287 -18.94 -6.76 -2.06
CA GLU A 287 -17.80 -7.54 -2.54
C GLU A 287 -16.50 -6.72 -2.68
N LEU A 288 -16.59 -5.49 -3.19
CA LEU A 288 -15.46 -4.57 -3.28
C LEU A 288 -14.97 -4.13 -1.89
N SER A 289 -15.90 -3.81 -0.98
CA SER A 289 -15.59 -3.43 0.41
C SER A 289 -14.92 -4.58 1.16
N GLU A 290 -15.47 -5.80 1.10
CA GLU A 290 -14.95 -6.99 1.77
C GLU A 290 -13.54 -7.38 1.30
N ASN A 291 -13.22 -7.17 0.02
CA ASN A 291 -11.89 -7.43 -0.54
C ASN A 291 -10.88 -6.27 -0.33
N GLY A 292 -11.28 -5.19 0.35
CA GLY A 292 -10.43 -4.07 0.73
C GLY A 292 -10.13 -3.08 -0.42
N VAL A 293 -11.06 -2.90 -1.35
CA VAL A 293 -10.95 -1.92 -2.46
C VAL A 293 -11.20 -0.51 -1.94
N ASP A 294 -10.34 0.45 -2.28
CA ASP A 294 -10.50 1.86 -1.90
C ASP A 294 -11.71 2.51 -2.59
N LEU A 295 -12.30 3.51 -1.91
CA LEU A 295 -13.50 4.23 -2.38
C LEU A 295 -13.39 4.72 -3.83
N TYR A 296 -12.22 5.19 -4.25
CA TYR A 296 -11.99 5.70 -5.60
C TYR A 296 -12.13 4.61 -6.67
N ASP A 297 -11.50 3.45 -6.50
CA ASP A 297 -11.61 2.33 -7.43
C ASP A 297 -13.02 1.69 -7.40
N ALA A 298 -13.69 1.72 -6.24
CA ALA A 298 -15.08 1.30 -6.12
C ALA A 298 -16.04 2.25 -6.87
N GLN A 299 -15.79 3.56 -6.86
CA GLN A 299 -16.53 4.53 -7.68
C GLN A 299 -16.24 4.33 -9.18
N ALA A 300 -14.98 4.15 -9.56
CA ALA A 300 -14.61 3.86 -10.96
C ALA A 300 -15.29 2.59 -11.51
N SER A 301 -15.49 1.58 -10.67
CA SER A 301 -16.25 0.36 -11.01
C SER A 301 -17.71 0.66 -11.36
N LEU A 302 -18.35 1.57 -10.61
CA LEU A 302 -19.73 2.01 -10.86
C LEU A 302 -19.85 2.90 -12.11
N ASP A 303 -18.88 3.79 -12.33
CA ASP A 303 -18.82 4.65 -13.51
C ASP A 303 -18.65 3.84 -14.80
N PHE A 304 -17.79 2.81 -14.78
CA PHE A 304 -17.63 1.84 -15.87
C PHE A 304 -18.95 1.13 -16.20
N ILE A 305 -19.68 0.65 -15.18
CA ILE A 305 -21.00 0.02 -15.36
C ILE A 305 -22.01 1.03 -15.93
N GLU A 306 -22.00 2.30 -15.48
CA GLU A 306 -22.84 3.35 -16.05
C GLU A 306 -22.54 3.57 -17.55
N GLU A 307 -21.27 3.55 -17.94
CA GLU A 307 -20.85 3.62 -19.34
C GLU A 307 -21.38 2.43 -20.16
N LYS A 308 -21.17 1.20 -19.70
CA LYS A 308 -21.69 -0.02 -20.36
C LYS A 308 -23.22 0.02 -20.53
N VAL A 309 -23.94 0.55 -19.54
CA VAL A 309 -25.41 0.74 -19.62
C VAL A 309 -25.78 1.77 -20.69
N LYS A 310 -25.04 2.89 -20.82
CA LYS A 310 -25.27 3.92 -21.86
C LYS A 310 -25.05 3.34 -23.27
N ASP A 311 -24.04 2.49 -23.43
CA ASP A 311 -23.58 1.95 -24.71
C ASP A 311 -24.31 0.67 -25.16
N SER A 312 -25.13 0.10 -24.27
CA SER A 312 -25.90 -1.14 -24.49
C SER A 312 -26.84 -1.18 -25.71
N GLY A 313 -27.13 -0.03 -26.35
CA GLY A 313 -28.10 0.08 -27.45
C GLY A 313 -29.57 -0.14 -27.05
N ALA A 314 -29.87 -0.22 -25.74
CA ALA A 314 -31.22 -0.44 -25.23
C ALA A 314 -32.16 0.78 -25.44
N ASP A 315 -33.45 0.63 -25.05
CA ASP A 315 -34.41 1.73 -25.15
C ASP A 315 -33.94 2.93 -24.30
N PRO A 316 -33.97 4.17 -24.82
CA PRO A 316 -33.47 5.35 -24.10
C PRO A 316 -34.07 5.57 -22.71
N ASN A 317 -35.32 5.17 -22.49
CA ASN A 317 -35.99 5.34 -21.18
C ASN A 317 -35.56 4.25 -20.18
N VAL A 318 -35.10 3.09 -20.67
CA VAL A 318 -34.53 2.01 -19.84
C VAL A 318 -33.11 2.40 -19.42
N ILE A 319 -32.30 2.90 -20.36
CA ILE A 319 -30.97 3.46 -20.07
C ILE A 319 -31.06 4.60 -19.05
N GLU A 320 -31.97 5.56 -19.25
CA GLU A 320 -32.18 6.68 -18.31
C GLU A 320 -32.58 6.20 -16.91
N ALA A 321 -33.43 5.16 -16.81
CA ALA A 321 -33.83 4.59 -15.52
C ALA A 321 -32.68 3.84 -14.81
N ALA A 322 -31.89 3.06 -15.56
CA ALA A 322 -30.75 2.32 -15.03
C ALA A 322 -29.62 3.26 -14.55
N VAL A 323 -29.26 4.27 -15.36
CA VAL A 323 -28.26 5.29 -14.99
C VAL A 323 -28.68 6.07 -13.74
N VAL A 324 -29.96 6.42 -13.59
CA VAL A 324 -30.45 7.04 -12.34
C VAL A 324 -30.24 6.12 -11.15
N LYS A 325 -30.45 4.81 -11.29
CA LYS A 325 -30.27 3.87 -10.18
C LYS A 325 -28.79 3.68 -9.79
N ILE A 326 -27.90 3.57 -10.78
CA ILE A 326 -26.44 3.50 -10.55
C ILE A 326 -25.97 4.75 -9.81
N LYS A 327 -26.43 5.95 -10.19
CA LYS A 327 -26.11 7.20 -9.47
C LYS A 327 -26.66 7.26 -8.06
N GLU A 328 -27.91 6.82 -7.84
CA GLU A 328 -28.46 6.73 -6.49
C GLU A 328 -27.62 5.81 -5.59
N THR A 329 -27.02 4.73 -6.12
CA THR A 329 -26.11 3.87 -5.35
C THR A 329 -24.72 4.48 -5.20
N SER A 330 -24.14 5.08 -6.26
CA SER A 330 -22.85 5.77 -6.20
C SER A 330 -22.82 6.92 -5.18
N GLU A 331 -23.91 7.69 -5.07
CA GLU A 331 -24.08 8.71 -4.01
C GLU A 331 -24.10 8.10 -2.59
N GLN A 332 -24.61 6.88 -2.42
CA GLN A 332 -24.60 6.17 -1.12
C GLN A 332 -23.22 5.59 -0.77
N VAL A 333 -22.48 5.12 -1.79
CA VAL A 333 -21.08 4.69 -1.67
C VAL A 333 -20.22 5.87 -1.21
N GLU A 334 -20.35 7.05 -1.82
CA GLU A 334 -19.61 8.25 -1.41
C GLU A 334 -19.89 8.68 0.04
N GLU A 335 -21.11 8.48 0.58
CA GLU A 335 -21.46 8.88 1.94
C GLU A 335 -21.06 7.87 3.04
N SER A 336 -20.92 6.57 2.73
CA SER A 336 -20.82 5.52 3.77
C SER A 336 -19.95 4.30 3.47
N TYR A 337 -19.24 4.27 2.35
CA TYR A 337 -18.34 3.16 2.02
C TYR A 337 -17.06 3.20 2.87
N GLU A 338 -16.76 2.11 3.56
CA GLU A 338 -15.49 1.87 4.22
C GLU A 338 -14.90 0.55 3.66
N PRO A 339 -13.62 0.53 3.22
CA PRO A 339 -12.97 -0.72 2.83
C PRO A 339 -12.71 -1.59 4.07
N GLN A 340 -13.14 -2.85 4.05
CA GLN A 340 -12.86 -3.82 5.11
C GLN A 340 -11.44 -4.36 4.98
N ASN A 341 -10.47 -3.46 5.15
CA ASN A 341 -9.07 -3.83 5.23
C ASN A 341 -8.80 -4.71 6.46
N LYS A 342 -7.88 -5.65 6.31
CA LYS A 342 -7.52 -6.57 7.39
C LYS A 342 -6.92 -5.80 8.57
N PRO A 343 -7.44 -5.95 9.80
CA PRO A 343 -7.12 -5.05 10.90
C PRO A 343 -5.68 -5.20 11.40
N LYS A 344 -4.94 -4.09 11.48
CA LYS A 344 -3.54 -4.07 11.93
C LYS A 344 -3.45 -4.31 13.45
N ALA A 345 -2.62 -5.28 13.84
CA ALA A 345 -2.50 -5.70 15.24
C ALA A 345 -1.91 -4.58 16.12
N GLY A 346 -2.77 -3.83 16.80
CA GLY A 346 -2.38 -2.74 17.71
C GLY A 346 -2.83 -1.33 17.28
N ASP A 347 -3.59 -1.18 16.18
CA ASP A 347 -4.21 0.11 15.87
C ASP A 347 -5.33 0.44 16.89
N PRO A 348 -5.29 1.59 17.60
CA PRO A 348 -6.35 1.97 18.53
C PRO A 348 -7.69 2.36 17.88
N ASN A 349 -7.69 2.66 16.59
CA ASN A 349 -8.90 3.09 15.86
C ASN A 349 -9.66 1.92 15.25
N ASP A 350 -9.04 0.75 15.12
CA ASP A 350 -9.57 -0.42 14.42
C ASP A 350 -10.13 -1.49 15.37
N ALA A 351 -10.61 -1.04 16.53
CA ALA A 351 -11.47 -1.82 17.41
C ALA A 351 -12.88 -1.84 16.81
N GLY A 352 -13.03 -2.50 15.66
CA GLY A 352 -14.30 -2.68 14.97
C GLY A 352 -15.40 -3.09 15.94
N GLU A 353 -16.54 -2.40 15.88
CA GLU A 353 -17.69 -2.63 16.76
C GLU A 353 -18.39 -3.93 16.31
N GLY A 354 -17.71 -5.05 16.57
CA GLY A 354 -18.17 -6.39 16.26
C GLY A 354 -19.49 -6.65 16.96
N ASP A 355 -20.56 -6.56 16.17
CA ASP A 355 -21.95 -6.64 16.59
C ASP A 355 -22.25 -8.07 17.07
N ALA A 356 -21.81 -8.37 18.29
CA ALA A 356 -22.11 -9.57 19.03
C ALA A 356 -23.61 -9.58 19.34
N LYS A 357 -24.40 -9.96 18.33
CA LYS A 357 -25.85 -10.16 18.40
C LYS A 357 -26.13 -11.03 19.62
N ASP A 358 -26.71 -10.37 20.62
CA ASP A 358 -27.04 -10.92 21.94
C ASP A 358 -28.23 -11.88 21.78
N GLU A 359 -27.99 -13.03 21.12
CA GLU A 359 -28.94 -14.14 20.97
C GLU A 359 -29.18 -14.80 22.33
N LYS A 360 -30.01 -14.13 23.11
CA LYS A 360 -30.68 -14.71 24.28
C LYS A 360 -31.74 -15.71 23.85
N GLU A 361 -31.29 -16.86 23.37
CA GLU A 361 -32.12 -18.07 23.45
C GLU A 361 -32.29 -18.44 24.93
N ASN A 362 -33.54 -18.36 25.39
CA ASN A 362 -33.91 -18.84 26.72
C ASN A 362 -34.16 -20.35 26.60
N GLU A 363 -33.24 -21.17 27.10
CA GLU A 363 -33.59 -22.51 27.56
C GLU A 363 -33.40 -22.61 29.08
N ASP A 364 -34.52 -22.43 29.80
CA ASP A 364 -34.67 -22.96 31.15
C ASP A 364 -34.74 -24.49 31.05
N GLU A 365 -33.81 -25.23 31.66
CA GLU A 365 -34.16 -26.51 32.28
C GLU A 365 -33.29 -26.85 33.50
N ASP A 366 -33.93 -27.39 34.52
CA ASP A 366 -33.34 -27.72 35.83
C ASP A 366 -32.38 -28.94 35.73
N ASP A 367 -31.35 -28.99 36.59
CA ASP A 367 -31.29 -30.09 37.58
C ASP A 367 -30.20 -29.92 38.65
N ASP A 368 -30.65 -30.01 39.90
CA ASP A 368 -29.85 -29.96 41.14
C ASP A 368 -29.46 -31.40 41.54
N ALA A 369 -28.24 -31.87 41.23
CA ALA A 369 -27.82 -33.24 41.61
C ALA A 369 -26.31 -33.50 41.83
N LEU A 370 -25.92 -33.46 43.12
CA LEU A 370 -25.24 -34.55 43.84
C LEU A 370 -23.78 -35.00 43.53
N LEU A 371 -22.99 -34.99 44.62
CA LEU A 371 -22.05 -36.03 45.09
C LEU A 371 -20.64 -36.16 44.46
N THR A 372 -19.68 -35.59 45.20
CA THR A 372 -18.58 -36.30 45.90
C THR A 372 -18.25 -37.77 45.56
N ASP A 373 -16.94 -38.05 45.67
CA ASP A 373 -16.25 -39.33 45.93
C ASP A 373 -15.85 -40.21 44.73
N LEU A 374 -14.59 -40.04 44.30
CA LEU A 374 -13.71 -41.18 44.02
C LEU A 374 -12.90 -41.50 45.29
N GLY A 375 -13.24 -42.62 45.92
CA GLY A 375 -12.71 -42.98 47.24
C GLY A 375 -11.32 -43.61 47.22
N ILE A 376 -10.64 -43.52 48.36
CA ILE A 376 -9.55 -44.43 48.75
C ILE A 376 -10.01 -45.24 49.96
N GLY A 377 -9.88 -46.56 49.87
CA GLY A 377 -10.61 -47.49 50.75
C GLY A 377 -9.94 -47.83 52.09
N ALA A 378 -10.76 -48.45 52.94
CA ALA A 378 -10.41 -49.36 54.04
C ALA A 378 -9.57 -48.83 55.22
N GLY A 379 -10.21 -48.63 56.39
CA GLY A 379 -9.49 -48.47 57.66
C GLY A 379 -10.32 -47.97 58.85
N ALA A 380 -11.33 -48.72 59.30
CA ALA A 380 -12.11 -48.34 60.49
C ALA A 380 -11.31 -48.46 61.80
N GLY A 381 -11.46 -47.53 62.76
CA GLY A 381 -10.76 -47.63 64.05
C GLY A 381 -10.93 -46.48 65.05
N LEU A 382 -12.15 -46.10 65.43
CA LEU A 382 -12.37 -45.26 66.62
C LEU A 382 -11.90 -45.98 67.91
N GLY A 383 -11.08 -45.33 68.74
CA GLY A 383 -10.59 -45.92 69.99
C GLY A 383 -10.05 -44.89 70.98
N THR A 384 -10.79 -44.65 72.06
CA THR A 384 -10.38 -43.76 73.15
C THR A 384 -9.51 -44.50 74.18
N THR A 385 -8.61 -43.77 74.86
CA THR A 385 -8.52 -43.66 76.34
C THR A 385 -7.13 -43.23 76.82
N LYS A 386 -7.12 -42.53 77.95
CA LYS A 386 -5.94 -42.00 78.68
C LYS A 386 -5.78 -42.79 79.98
N LEU A 387 -4.63 -43.43 80.24
CA LEU A 387 -4.14 -43.72 81.61
C LEU A 387 -2.63 -44.06 81.64
N THR A 388 -1.83 -43.13 82.17
CA THR A 388 -0.72 -43.28 83.14
C THR A 388 0.20 -44.53 83.15
N GLY A 389 1.51 -44.28 83.03
CA GLY A 389 2.63 -45.15 83.45
C GLY A 389 3.97 -44.41 83.32
N GLU A 390 4.87 -44.54 84.30
CA GLU A 390 6.07 -43.69 84.48
C GLU A 390 7.38 -44.35 84.00
N ASP A 391 8.47 -43.58 83.97
CA ASP A 391 9.88 -43.97 83.75
C ASP A 391 10.31 -44.53 82.38
N ASP A 392 10.66 -43.63 81.44
CA ASP A 392 12.09 -43.37 81.16
C ASP A 392 12.24 -41.93 80.63
N LYS A 393 13.35 -41.23 80.95
CA LYS A 393 13.59 -39.84 80.51
C LYS A 393 14.67 -39.83 79.43
N PRO A 394 14.32 -39.59 78.14
CA PRO A 394 15.32 -39.37 77.12
C PRO A 394 16.20 -38.17 77.47
N ALA A 395 17.45 -38.19 77.04
CA ALA A 395 18.24 -36.97 76.98
C ALA A 395 17.47 -35.90 76.17
N PRO A 396 17.61 -34.59 76.47
CA PRO A 396 17.06 -33.56 75.59
C PRO A 396 17.58 -33.80 74.16
N PRO A 397 16.75 -33.56 73.13
CA PRO A 397 17.19 -33.72 71.75
C PRO A 397 18.46 -32.89 71.56
N LYS A 398 19.47 -33.52 70.95
CA LYS A 398 20.70 -32.86 70.59
C LYS A 398 20.41 -32.12 69.28
N ASN A 399 20.25 -30.80 69.37
CA ASN A 399 20.15 -29.88 68.22
C ASN A 399 21.10 -30.32 67.10
N GLU A 400 20.54 -30.62 65.94
CA GLU A 400 21.31 -30.88 64.72
C GLU A 400 21.45 -29.59 63.92
N ALA A 401 22.22 -29.59 62.84
CA ALA A 401 22.36 -28.40 62.00
C ALA A 401 21.24 -28.38 60.95
N PRO A 402 20.84 -27.20 60.44
CA PRO A 402 19.91 -27.12 59.31
C PRO A 402 20.44 -27.93 58.11
N THR A 403 19.52 -28.41 57.27
CA THR A 403 19.83 -29.39 56.21
C THR A 403 19.51 -28.92 54.80
N ASP A 404 18.74 -27.83 54.66
CA ASP A 404 18.35 -27.22 53.38
C ASP A 404 17.87 -25.78 53.62
N ILE A 405 17.98 -24.93 52.60
CA ILE A 405 17.49 -23.54 52.54
C ILE A 405 16.65 -23.41 51.27
N SER A 406 15.41 -22.96 51.44
CA SER A 406 14.49 -22.69 50.35
C SER A 406 14.10 -21.22 50.31
N LEU A 407 13.72 -20.75 49.13
CA LEU A 407 13.13 -19.45 48.88
C LEU A 407 11.75 -19.70 48.27
N SER A 408 10.74 -18.88 48.58
CA SER A 408 9.37 -19.07 48.05
C SER A 408 9.27 -19.02 46.53
N THR A 409 10.20 -18.31 45.90
CA THR A 409 10.19 -17.86 44.51
C THR A 409 11.63 -17.53 44.11
N PHE A 410 12.07 -17.94 42.93
CA PHE A 410 13.47 -17.77 42.46
C PHE A 410 13.59 -16.84 41.24
N THR A 411 12.49 -16.16 40.91
CA THR A 411 12.29 -15.31 39.74
C THR A 411 11.68 -13.99 40.18
N ILE A 412 11.96 -12.92 39.44
CA ILE A 412 11.32 -11.61 39.56
C ILE A 412 11.34 -10.95 38.19
N ALA A 413 10.24 -10.32 37.76
CA ALA A 413 10.24 -9.49 36.54
C ALA A 413 11.04 -8.21 36.77
N GLU A 414 11.65 -7.65 35.74
CA GLU A 414 12.44 -6.43 35.91
C GLU A 414 11.62 -5.17 36.17
N ASP A 415 10.39 -5.10 35.65
CA ASP A 415 9.42 -4.04 35.93
C ASP A 415 8.81 -4.10 37.36
N ALA A 416 9.11 -5.16 38.12
CA ALA A 416 8.32 -5.54 39.28
C ALA A 416 8.22 -4.42 40.33
N SER A 417 6.98 -3.96 40.58
CA SER A 417 6.63 -2.92 41.56
C SER A 417 7.04 -3.21 43.02
N SER A 418 7.49 -4.43 43.31
CA SER A 418 8.05 -4.85 44.59
C SER A 418 9.34 -5.64 44.38
N LEU A 419 10.47 -5.09 44.82
CA LEU A 419 11.81 -5.72 44.74
C LEU A 419 11.98 -7.01 45.57
N VAL A 420 10.95 -7.47 46.29
CA VAL A 420 10.98 -8.72 47.08
C VAL A 420 10.92 -9.92 46.14
N VAL A 421 12.02 -10.66 46.05
CA VAL A 421 12.11 -11.90 45.27
C VAL A 421 11.34 -13.02 45.95
N GLY A 422 11.46 -13.15 47.29
CA GLY A 422 10.76 -14.19 48.03
C GLY A 422 11.14 -14.27 49.51
N ARG A 423 10.48 -15.15 50.27
CA ARG A 423 10.77 -15.40 51.68
C ARG A 423 11.64 -16.64 51.87
N LEU A 424 12.70 -16.51 52.65
CA LEU A 424 13.63 -17.59 53.03
C LEU A 424 13.02 -18.47 54.12
N SER A 425 13.22 -19.79 53.97
CA SER A 425 13.01 -20.79 55.03
C SER A 425 14.11 -21.84 55.00
N ALA A 426 14.21 -22.65 56.06
CA ALA A 426 15.21 -23.70 56.17
C ALA A 426 14.60 -24.96 56.77
N THR A 427 15.11 -26.12 56.37
CA THR A 427 14.70 -27.42 56.92
C THR A 427 15.60 -27.79 58.09
N ASP A 428 15.01 -27.86 59.28
CA ASP A 428 15.66 -28.21 60.54
C ASP A 428 14.89 -29.35 61.23
N ASP A 429 15.46 -29.96 62.27
CA ASP A 429 14.85 -31.13 62.91
C ASP A 429 13.52 -30.80 63.62
N SER A 430 12.58 -31.75 63.62
CA SER A 430 11.20 -31.51 64.06
C SER A 430 11.00 -31.40 65.58
N THR A 431 12.08 -31.31 66.36
CA THR A 431 12.03 -31.30 67.84
C THR A 431 12.22 -29.93 68.47
N SER A 432 12.59 -28.90 67.70
CA SER A 432 12.75 -27.53 68.19
C SER A 432 11.78 -26.54 67.52
N SER A 433 11.42 -25.49 68.25
CA SER A 433 10.69 -24.34 67.72
C SER A 433 11.66 -23.23 67.33
N ASP A 434 12.73 -23.58 66.61
CA ASP A 434 13.88 -22.72 66.45
C ASP A 434 13.62 -21.55 65.49
N LYS A 435 14.26 -20.43 65.81
CA LYS A 435 14.29 -19.26 64.95
C LYS A 435 15.54 -19.32 64.09
N MET A 436 15.34 -19.35 62.79
CA MET A 436 16.43 -19.26 61.82
C MET A 436 16.88 -17.80 61.65
N GLU A 437 18.19 -17.57 61.69
CA GLU A 437 18.86 -16.32 61.30
C GLU A 437 19.48 -16.56 59.92
N PHE A 438 19.09 -15.77 58.91
CA PHE A 438 19.65 -15.84 57.55
C PHE A 438 20.63 -14.70 57.28
N SER A 439 21.70 -14.98 56.55
CA SER A 439 22.64 -13.96 56.08
C SER A 439 23.17 -14.27 54.68
N ILE A 440 23.45 -13.22 53.90
CA ILE A 440 24.11 -13.35 52.59
C ILE A 440 25.62 -13.38 52.81
N LEU A 441 26.28 -14.43 52.32
CA LEU A 441 27.74 -14.55 52.39
C LEU A 441 28.38 -14.05 51.10
N PRO A 442 29.40 -13.17 51.19
CA PRO A 442 30.22 -12.82 50.02
C PRO A 442 31.02 -14.04 49.58
N THR A 443 30.90 -14.43 48.31
CA THR A 443 31.74 -15.47 47.71
C THR A 443 33.00 -14.85 47.10
N SER A 444 34.01 -15.68 46.80
CA SER A 444 35.16 -15.24 46.00
C SER A 444 34.98 -15.47 44.50
N LEU A 445 33.76 -15.79 44.04
CA LEU A 445 33.43 -16.15 42.67
C LEU A 445 32.68 -15.05 41.92
N ASN A 446 31.85 -14.27 42.63
CA ASN A 446 31.06 -13.17 42.09
C ASN A 446 30.68 -12.13 43.18
N ASP A 447 30.33 -10.92 42.75
CA ASP A 447 29.95 -9.79 43.61
C ASP A 447 28.41 -9.63 43.76
N ASP A 448 27.62 -10.53 43.15
CA ASP A 448 26.15 -10.55 43.10
C ASP A 448 25.48 -10.36 44.47
N HIS A 449 26.14 -10.81 45.55
CA HIS A 449 25.72 -10.62 46.93
C HIS A 449 25.42 -9.16 47.32
N ARG A 450 25.93 -8.19 46.53
CA ARG A 450 25.73 -6.74 46.72
C ARG A 450 24.41 -6.22 46.14
N ALA A 451 23.78 -6.96 45.23
CA ALA A 451 22.50 -6.59 44.63
C ALA A 451 21.30 -6.88 45.55
N PHE A 452 21.50 -7.64 46.64
CA PHE A 452 20.43 -8.16 47.49
C PHE A 452 20.54 -7.72 48.96
N ALA A 453 19.39 -7.70 49.64
CA ALA A 453 19.26 -7.55 51.08
C ALA A 453 18.29 -8.60 51.66
N ILE A 454 18.46 -8.93 52.94
CA ILE A 454 17.50 -9.75 53.71
C ILE A 454 16.86 -8.89 54.80
N ASN A 455 15.53 -8.88 54.86
CA ASN A 455 14.80 -8.27 55.95
C ASN A 455 14.77 -9.20 57.17
N ALA A 456 15.56 -8.89 58.20
CA ALA A 456 15.71 -9.72 59.41
C ALA A 456 14.41 -9.90 60.24
N ALA A 457 13.33 -9.16 59.95
CA ALA A 457 12.03 -9.32 60.63
C ALA A 457 11.06 -10.22 59.86
N THR A 458 11.08 -10.19 58.53
CA THR A 458 10.16 -10.95 57.66
C THR A 458 10.81 -12.14 56.95
N GLN A 459 12.15 -12.22 56.98
CA GLN A 459 13.00 -13.15 56.23
C GLN A 459 12.83 -13.08 54.70
N GLU A 460 12.38 -11.93 54.20
CA GLU A 460 12.29 -11.66 52.76
C GLU A 460 13.66 -11.26 52.20
N LEU A 461 14.02 -11.91 51.08
CA LEU A 461 15.13 -11.53 50.21
C LEU A 461 14.60 -10.56 49.16
N SER A 462 15.25 -9.41 48.99
CA SER A 462 14.90 -8.41 47.99
C SER A 462 16.12 -7.91 47.24
N PHE A 463 15.93 -7.40 46.03
CA PHE A 463 16.91 -6.53 45.39
C PHE A 463 17.04 -5.19 46.14
N VAL A 464 18.15 -4.48 45.91
CA VAL A 464 18.47 -3.15 46.50
C VAL A 464 18.11 -2.00 45.56
N SER A 465 18.04 -2.26 44.25
CA SER A 465 17.56 -1.39 43.18
C SER A 465 16.68 -2.20 42.23
N GLN A 466 16.02 -1.56 41.25
CA GLN A 466 15.39 -2.31 40.16
C GLN A 466 16.44 -3.22 39.50
N PRO A 467 16.14 -4.52 39.25
CA PRO A 467 16.92 -5.33 38.32
C PRO A 467 16.64 -4.91 36.87
N ASP A 468 17.48 -5.39 35.97
CA ASP A 468 17.53 -5.12 34.53
C ASP A 468 18.13 -6.39 33.91
N PHE A 469 17.41 -7.00 32.96
CA PHE A 469 17.67 -8.32 32.40
C PHE A 469 18.86 -8.28 31.41
N GLU A 470 18.90 -7.25 30.57
CA GLU A 470 19.91 -6.90 29.56
C GLU A 470 21.29 -6.76 30.22
N THR A 471 21.32 -6.11 31.38
CA THR A 471 22.50 -5.94 32.23
C THR A 471 22.87 -7.26 32.91
N GLN A 472 21.94 -7.93 33.60
CA GLN A 472 22.21 -9.21 34.27
C GLN A 472 20.93 -10.04 34.58
N SER A 473 20.52 -10.87 33.63
CA SER A 473 19.40 -11.82 33.76
C SER A 473 19.53 -12.91 34.86
N SER A 474 20.70 -13.12 35.45
CA SER A 474 20.86 -14.11 36.54
C SER A 474 21.95 -13.78 37.55
N TYR A 475 21.62 -14.01 38.83
CA TYR A 475 22.47 -13.77 39.99
C TYR A 475 22.65 -15.05 40.81
N SER A 476 23.87 -15.30 41.30
CA SER A 476 24.17 -16.44 42.15
C SER A 476 24.66 -15.99 43.53
N ILE A 477 23.87 -16.23 44.57
CA ILE A 477 24.14 -15.75 45.94
C ILE A 477 24.20 -16.91 46.92
N THR A 478 25.11 -16.87 47.89
CA THR A 478 25.22 -17.90 48.93
C THR A 478 24.59 -17.42 50.22
N ILE A 479 23.57 -18.13 50.69
CA ILE A 479 22.86 -17.86 51.93
C ILE A 479 23.40 -18.80 53.02
N GLU A 480 23.69 -18.26 54.20
CA GLU A 480 23.87 -19.03 55.43
C GLU A 480 22.59 -18.95 56.28
N ALA A 481 22.09 -20.12 56.69
CA ALA A 481 21.04 -20.28 57.68
C ALA A 481 21.65 -20.77 58.99
N LYS A 482 21.24 -20.17 60.11
CA LYS A 482 21.78 -20.44 61.44
C LYS A 482 20.68 -20.61 62.48
N ASP A 483 20.75 -21.73 63.20
CA ASP A 483 19.78 -22.09 64.24
C ASP A 483 20.05 -21.38 65.59
N THR A 484 19.21 -21.66 66.61
CA THR A 484 19.40 -21.08 67.95
C THR A 484 20.53 -21.75 68.76
N GLY A 485 20.96 -22.95 68.36
CA GLY A 485 22.16 -23.63 68.87
C GLY A 485 23.48 -23.06 68.34
N GLY A 486 23.42 -22.25 67.28
CA GLY A 486 24.55 -21.66 66.58
C GLY A 486 25.21 -22.57 65.55
N LEU A 487 24.56 -23.66 65.10
CA LEU A 487 25.01 -24.44 63.96
C LEU A 487 24.51 -23.79 62.66
N THR A 488 25.24 -24.01 61.57
CA THR A 488 24.95 -23.35 60.28
C THR A 488 24.92 -24.32 59.11
N PHE A 489 24.15 -23.94 58.10
CA PHE A 489 24.10 -24.55 56.78
C PHE A 489 24.22 -23.46 55.72
N GLN A 490 24.86 -23.77 54.59
CA GLN A 490 25.11 -22.82 53.51
C GLN A 490 24.67 -23.40 52.18
N GLN A 491 23.97 -22.59 51.37
CA GLN A 491 23.46 -22.99 50.07
C GLN A 491 23.56 -21.83 49.08
N THR A 492 24.04 -22.12 47.88
CA THR A 492 24.04 -21.17 46.77
C THR A 492 22.69 -21.25 46.07
N LEU A 493 21.97 -20.13 46.04
CA LEU A 493 20.72 -19.94 45.31
C LEU A 493 21.03 -19.20 44.01
N THR A 494 20.32 -19.54 42.95
CA THR A 494 20.33 -18.80 41.69
C THR A 494 19.00 -18.07 41.56
N ILE A 495 19.06 -16.75 41.46
CA ILE A 495 17.90 -15.90 41.16
C ILE A 495 17.95 -15.56 39.67
N LYS A 496 16.81 -15.61 39.01
CA LYS A 496 16.65 -15.11 37.64
C LYS A 496 15.85 -13.81 37.66
N VAL A 497 16.25 -12.86 36.83
CA VAL A 497 15.36 -11.81 36.35
C VAL A 497 14.55 -12.42 35.20
N LEU A 498 13.28 -12.04 35.09
CA LEU A 498 12.45 -12.33 33.92
C LEU A 498 12.41 -11.05 33.08
N ASP A 499 12.75 -11.25 31.82
CA ASP A 499 12.63 -10.32 30.70
C ASP A 499 11.21 -9.73 30.63
N VAL A 500 11.11 -8.41 30.49
CA VAL A 500 9.89 -7.69 30.14
C VAL A 500 10.17 -6.83 28.91
N VAL A 501 9.81 -7.36 27.73
CA VAL A 501 10.03 -6.75 26.42
C VAL A 501 9.75 -5.24 26.38
N GLU A 502 10.80 -4.42 26.27
CA GLU A 502 10.66 -2.99 26.00
C GLU A 502 10.42 -2.74 24.51
N ARG A 503 9.51 -1.80 24.19
CA ARG A 503 9.11 -1.55 22.80
C ARG A 503 9.41 -0.10 22.41
N SER A 504 10.20 0.06 21.34
CA SER A 504 10.50 1.38 20.78
C SER A 504 9.21 2.15 20.43
N PRO A 505 9.15 3.47 20.65
CA PRO A 505 8.02 4.28 20.20
C PRO A 505 7.95 4.30 18.68
N THR A 506 6.77 4.14 18.11
CA THR A 506 6.53 4.29 16.67
C THR A 506 6.39 5.76 16.32
N VAL A 507 7.04 6.19 15.23
CA VAL A 507 6.95 7.55 14.69
C VAL A 507 6.46 7.48 13.24
N THR A 508 5.17 7.72 13.02
CA THR A 508 4.55 7.64 11.69
C THR A 508 4.52 9.03 11.05
N ARG A 509 5.00 9.16 9.82
CA ARG A 509 4.84 10.39 9.00
C ARG A 509 3.40 10.49 8.51
N LEU A 510 2.75 11.63 8.76
CA LEU A 510 1.39 11.93 8.32
C LEU A 510 1.39 12.80 7.06
N LYS A 511 2.26 13.82 7.01
CA LYS A 511 2.44 14.70 5.84
C LYS A 511 3.77 15.44 5.92
N ASP A 512 4.22 15.97 4.80
CA ASP A 512 5.41 16.83 4.73
C ASP A 512 5.14 18.26 5.18
N MET A 513 6.23 19.01 5.38
CA MET A 513 6.19 20.38 5.88
C MET A 513 6.47 21.37 4.76
N VAL A 514 5.46 22.20 4.48
CA VAL A 514 5.51 23.26 3.48
C VAL A 514 5.78 24.60 4.18
N VAL A 515 6.82 25.33 3.75
CA VAL A 515 7.25 26.60 4.36
C VAL A 515 7.05 27.77 3.40
N VAL A 516 6.07 28.62 3.68
CA VAL A 516 5.82 29.82 2.88
C VAL A 516 6.92 30.89 3.11
N PRO A 517 7.55 31.44 2.04
CA PRO A 517 8.42 32.62 2.08
C PRO A 517 7.81 33.82 2.81
N GLY A 518 8.63 34.54 3.60
CA GLY A 518 8.18 35.68 4.39
C GLY A 518 8.00 37.00 3.61
N ASP A 519 8.68 37.15 2.48
CA ASP A 519 8.60 38.31 1.58
C ASP A 519 9.05 37.91 0.15
N MET A 520 8.69 38.70 -0.87
CA MET A 520 8.98 38.34 -2.28
C MET A 520 10.48 38.29 -2.57
N GLY A 521 10.99 37.11 -2.94
CA GLY A 521 12.30 36.93 -3.56
C GLY A 521 13.53 37.05 -2.65
N ASP A 522 13.39 36.96 -1.31
CA ASP A 522 14.53 36.88 -0.38
C ASP A 522 14.96 35.44 0.00
N GLY A 523 14.14 34.45 -0.36
CA GLY A 523 14.42 33.01 -0.17
C GLY A 523 14.00 32.45 1.19
N THR A 524 13.75 33.31 2.18
CA THR A 524 13.59 32.89 3.58
C THR A 524 12.12 32.78 4.01
N GLY A 525 11.66 31.55 4.18
CA GLY A 525 10.37 31.23 4.78
C GLY A 525 10.43 31.22 6.31
N THR A 526 9.33 31.61 6.97
CA THR A 526 9.21 31.62 8.43
C THR A 526 8.02 30.78 8.88
N LEU A 527 8.27 29.72 9.63
CA LEU A 527 7.22 28.89 10.22
C LEU A 527 6.63 29.56 11.47
N GLY A 528 5.35 29.94 11.38
CA GLY A 528 4.60 30.68 12.41
C GLY A 528 4.29 29.93 13.71
N GLY A 529 4.82 28.71 13.89
CA GLY A 529 4.52 27.83 15.02
C GLY A 529 3.41 26.83 14.68
N MET A 530 3.79 25.66 14.19
CA MET A 530 2.88 24.56 13.84
C MET A 530 3.05 23.39 14.82
N PRO A 531 1.98 22.74 15.31
CA PRO A 531 2.10 21.53 16.13
C PRO A 531 2.86 20.42 15.39
N LEU A 532 3.73 19.69 16.10
CA LEU A 532 4.44 18.53 15.53
C LEU A 532 3.45 17.40 15.18
N SER A 533 2.37 17.27 15.94
CA SER A 533 1.26 16.34 15.72
C SER A 533 0.54 16.51 14.38
N ASP A 534 0.72 17.64 13.69
CA ASP A 534 0.12 17.87 12.38
C ASP A 534 0.91 17.14 11.26
N PHE A 535 2.12 16.67 11.55
CA PHE A 535 3.07 16.07 10.61
C PHE A 535 3.50 14.64 10.97
N VAL A 536 3.53 14.31 12.26
CA VAL A 536 3.85 12.95 12.75
C VAL A 536 2.90 12.50 13.84
N SER A 537 2.51 11.23 13.80
CA SER A 537 1.98 10.52 14.95
C SER A 537 3.14 9.88 15.72
N ILE A 538 3.11 9.97 17.06
CA ILE A 538 4.10 9.33 17.92
C ILE A 538 3.34 8.53 18.97
N VAL A 539 3.48 7.20 18.91
CA VAL A 539 2.82 6.26 19.81
C VAL A 539 3.89 5.44 20.52
N ASP A 540 3.81 5.40 21.84
CA ASP A 540 4.66 4.58 22.69
C ASP A 540 3.82 3.35 23.13
N PRO A 541 4.19 2.12 22.71
CA PRO A 541 3.41 0.91 23.02
C PRO A 541 3.31 0.61 24.52
N ASP A 542 4.27 1.10 25.32
CA ASP A 542 4.35 0.90 26.77
C ASP A 542 3.62 2.04 27.53
N GLY A 543 2.97 2.95 26.80
CA GLY A 543 2.08 3.98 27.32
C GLY A 543 2.79 5.13 28.02
N THR A 544 4.12 5.23 27.86
CA THR A 544 4.88 6.38 28.37
C THR A 544 4.71 7.59 27.44
N THR A 545 5.33 8.73 27.79
CA THR A 545 5.38 9.90 26.91
C THR A 545 6.81 10.09 26.45
N PRO A 546 7.17 9.72 25.22
CA PRO A 546 8.54 9.78 24.76
C PRO A 546 9.02 11.23 24.66
N SER A 547 10.29 11.42 24.93
CA SER A 547 11.00 12.67 24.62
C SER A 547 11.24 12.77 23.11
N VAL A 548 11.16 13.97 22.55
CA VAL A 548 11.26 14.18 21.10
C VAL A 548 12.36 15.19 20.77
N SER A 549 13.13 14.90 19.72
CA SER A 549 14.13 15.79 19.15
C SER A 549 14.04 15.85 17.63
N ILE A 550 14.53 16.94 17.04
CA ILE A 550 14.55 17.15 15.59
C ILE A 550 15.95 17.51 15.11
N SER A 551 16.29 17.12 13.88
CA SER A 551 17.56 17.46 13.23
C SER A 551 17.43 17.45 11.69
N GLY A 552 18.53 17.75 10.97
CA GLY A 552 18.57 17.78 9.51
C GLY A 552 18.40 19.20 8.93
N VAL A 553 17.30 19.89 9.26
CA VAL A 553 17.05 21.25 8.74
C VAL A 553 17.60 22.34 9.65
N SER A 554 18.55 23.12 9.15
CA SER A 554 19.15 24.25 9.89
C SER A 554 18.22 25.46 9.93
N GLY A 555 17.91 25.94 11.14
CA GLY A 555 17.05 27.12 11.35
C GLY A 555 15.67 26.79 11.93
N LEU A 556 15.28 25.52 11.94
CA LEU A 556 14.07 25.03 12.60
C LEU A 556 14.34 24.56 14.02
N SER A 557 13.32 24.64 14.86
CA SER A 557 13.38 24.31 16.30
C SER A 557 12.04 23.80 16.81
N LEU A 558 12.10 22.86 17.76
CA LEU A 558 10.94 22.34 18.48
C LEU A 558 10.81 23.05 19.83
N SER A 559 9.64 23.61 20.14
CA SER A 559 9.40 24.44 21.33
C SER A 559 9.45 23.67 22.65
N ALA A 560 9.08 22.39 22.63
CA ALA A 560 9.12 21.46 23.76
C ALA A 560 9.47 20.06 23.24
N PRO A 561 10.36 19.30 23.90
CA PRO A 561 10.82 17.99 23.43
C PRO A 561 9.81 16.88 23.74
N THR A 562 8.59 17.01 23.22
CA THR A 562 7.44 16.13 23.45
C THR A 562 6.61 16.00 22.17
N PRO A 563 5.75 14.97 21.99
CA PRO A 563 4.91 14.83 20.80
C PRO A 563 4.00 16.03 20.52
N SER A 564 3.55 16.72 21.58
CA SER A 564 2.77 17.97 21.53
C SER A 564 3.61 19.25 21.34
N GLY A 565 4.89 19.13 20.99
CA GLY A 565 5.77 20.26 20.72
C GLY A 565 5.37 21.06 19.49
N THR A 566 5.88 22.28 19.35
CA THR A 566 5.59 23.17 18.22
C THR A 566 6.85 23.41 17.39
N LEU A 567 6.80 23.10 16.09
CA LEU A 567 7.83 23.43 15.11
C LEU A 567 7.77 24.92 14.77
N SER A 568 8.92 25.60 14.85
CA SER A 568 9.05 27.02 14.51
C SER A 568 10.48 27.37 14.10
N GLY A 569 10.64 28.40 13.28
CA GLY A 569 11.94 28.85 12.81
C GLY A 569 11.90 29.39 11.39
N THR A 570 13.06 29.38 10.74
CA THR A 570 13.21 29.82 9.34
C THR A 570 13.81 28.71 8.49
N TYR A 571 13.34 28.59 7.24
CA TYR A 571 13.89 27.70 6.23
C TYR A 571 14.21 28.50 4.95
N ASP A 572 15.39 28.28 4.37
CA ASP A 572 15.85 28.92 3.13
C ASP A 572 15.45 28.02 1.94
N GLY A 573 14.15 28.00 1.69
CA GLY A 573 13.51 27.09 0.74
C GLY A 573 13.66 27.50 -0.72
N VAL A 574 14.11 28.73 -1.02
CA VAL A 574 14.23 29.19 -2.41
C VAL A 574 15.55 29.93 -2.63
N THR A 575 16.46 29.33 -3.39
CA THR A 575 17.72 29.97 -3.79
C THR A 575 17.55 30.76 -5.10
N ARG A 576 17.92 32.04 -5.07
CA ARG A 576 18.01 32.90 -6.25
C ARG A 576 19.45 32.96 -6.78
N GLY A 577 19.65 32.61 -8.05
CA GLY A 577 20.98 32.59 -8.68
C GLY A 577 21.60 33.98 -8.90
N ASP A 578 22.94 34.02 -9.00
CA ASP A 578 23.76 35.25 -9.13
C ASP A 578 23.34 36.23 -10.26
N SER A 579 22.68 35.72 -11.31
CA SER A 579 22.15 36.52 -12.42
C SER A 579 20.87 37.28 -12.08
N GLY A 580 20.20 36.90 -10.98
CA GLY A 580 18.86 37.34 -10.62
C GLY A 580 17.74 36.72 -11.45
N ALA A 581 18.05 35.78 -12.37
CA ALA A 581 17.10 35.21 -13.35
C ALA A 581 16.96 33.67 -13.25
N THR A 582 17.40 33.09 -12.14
CA THR A 582 17.22 31.66 -11.83
C THR A 582 16.69 31.53 -10.42
N TRP A 583 15.66 30.70 -10.24
CA TRP A 583 15.07 30.34 -8.96
C TRP A 583 15.04 28.82 -8.85
N THR A 584 15.40 28.31 -7.69
CA THR A 584 15.41 26.88 -7.39
C THR A 584 14.83 26.69 -6.00
N VAL A 585 13.73 25.94 -5.91
CA VAL A 585 13.22 25.45 -4.63
C VAL A 585 14.18 24.37 -4.11
N ASN A 586 14.50 24.45 -2.82
CA ASN A 586 15.29 23.45 -2.11
C ASN A 586 14.37 22.60 -1.25
N THR A 587 14.55 21.28 -1.29
CA THR A 587 14.00 20.36 -0.30
C THR A 587 15.05 20.07 0.79
N GLY A 588 14.58 19.83 2.01
CA GLY A 588 15.42 19.50 3.15
C GLY A 588 14.78 18.42 4.01
N THR A 589 15.55 17.44 4.45
CA THR A 589 15.03 16.35 5.28
C THR A 589 15.09 16.72 6.75
N LEU A 590 13.94 16.74 7.44
CA LEU A 590 13.84 16.89 8.89
C LEU A 590 13.67 15.51 9.55
N THR A 591 14.71 15.02 10.22
CA THR A 591 14.62 13.80 11.03
C THR A 591 13.93 14.13 12.36
N VAL A 592 12.85 13.42 12.65
CA VAL A 592 12.20 13.40 13.97
C VAL A 592 12.65 12.13 14.68
N LEU A 593 13.09 12.26 15.93
CA LEU A 593 13.54 11.15 16.78
C LEU A 593 12.74 11.19 18.09
N ALA A 594 11.98 10.14 18.35
CA ALA A 594 11.35 9.88 19.64
C ALA A 594 12.26 8.94 20.47
N THR A 595 12.29 9.15 21.78
CA THR A 595 13.03 8.31 22.73
C THR A 595 12.21 8.19 24.00
N ASP A 596 11.83 6.97 24.36
CA ASP A 596 11.03 6.63 25.55
C ASP A 596 11.82 6.81 26.87
N ALA A 597 11.28 6.27 27.96
CA ALA A 597 11.88 6.34 29.30
C ALA A 597 13.12 5.44 29.46
N ASP A 598 13.18 4.34 28.72
CA ASP A 598 14.16 3.26 28.85
C ASP A 598 15.34 3.45 27.87
N GLY A 599 15.14 4.29 26.86
CA GLY A 599 16.15 4.77 25.93
C GLY A 599 16.06 4.16 24.54
N MET A 600 14.99 3.40 24.27
CA MET A 600 14.68 2.88 22.95
C MET A 600 14.12 4.01 22.06
N THR A 601 14.23 3.87 20.74
CA THR A 601 14.05 5.01 19.82
C THR A 601 13.32 4.66 18.52
N GLY A 602 12.30 5.45 18.21
CA GLY A 602 11.70 5.50 16.88
C GLY A 602 12.10 6.76 16.12
N THR A 603 12.16 6.67 14.80
CA THR A 603 12.50 7.82 13.96
C THR A 603 11.72 7.80 12.65
N THR A 604 11.42 9.00 12.16
CA THR A 604 10.95 9.21 10.79
C THR A 604 11.62 10.45 10.20
N THR A 605 11.45 10.65 8.89
CA THR A 605 11.91 11.83 8.19
C THR A 605 10.72 12.51 7.51
N LEU A 606 10.58 13.82 7.75
CA LEU A 606 9.68 14.69 6.99
C LEU A 606 10.49 15.37 5.89
N GLU A 607 9.92 15.51 4.69
CA GLU A 607 10.43 16.50 3.75
C GLU A 607 9.99 17.90 4.14
N VAL A 608 10.88 18.86 3.91
CA VAL A 608 10.67 20.28 4.14
C VAL A 608 10.93 20.99 2.85
N THR A 609 9.87 21.48 2.21
CA THR A 609 9.92 22.25 0.98
C THR A 609 9.44 23.68 1.24
N GLY A 610 9.75 24.61 0.35
CA GLY A 610 9.22 25.97 0.42
C GLY A 610 8.46 26.31 -0.85
N ASN A 611 7.30 26.96 -0.73
CA ASN A 611 6.59 27.48 -1.89
C ASN A 611 7.45 28.55 -2.60
N LEU A 612 7.36 28.61 -3.91
CA LEU A 612 7.94 29.64 -4.73
C LEU A 612 6.93 30.78 -4.94
N LEU A 613 7.26 31.99 -4.47
CA LEU A 613 6.50 33.20 -4.78
C LEU A 613 7.34 34.16 -5.62
N ILE A 614 6.92 34.44 -6.86
CA ILE A 614 7.63 35.35 -7.79
C ILE A 614 6.70 36.48 -8.24
N GLY A 615 7.05 37.73 -7.91
CA GLY A 615 6.33 38.91 -8.37
C GLY A 615 6.80 39.46 -9.71
N GLY A 616 5.92 40.17 -10.41
CA GLY A 616 6.22 40.82 -11.71
C GLY A 616 7.34 41.87 -11.71
N SER A 617 7.79 42.33 -10.53
CA SER A 617 8.96 43.21 -10.37
C SER A 617 10.30 42.47 -10.36
N ASP A 618 10.28 41.16 -10.16
CA ASP A 618 11.46 40.41 -9.72
C ASP A 618 12.18 39.79 -10.91
N VAL A 619 11.46 39.54 -12.00
CA VAL A 619 11.99 39.10 -13.29
C VAL A 619 12.27 40.33 -14.18
N PRO A 620 13.50 40.53 -14.68
CA PRO A 620 13.75 41.54 -15.70
C PRO A 620 13.00 41.20 -16.99
N ALA A 621 12.32 42.18 -17.59
CA ALA A 621 11.82 42.06 -18.96
C ALA A 621 12.97 41.68 -19.93
N ASP A 622 12.65 41.01 -21.03
CA ASP A 622 13.64 40.56 -22.03
C ASP A 622 14.74 39.63 -21.47
N SER A 623 14.43 38.79 -20.48
CA SER A 623 15.40 37.88 -19.84
C SER A 623 15.19 36.39 -20.18
N THR A 624 16.29 35.64 -20.07
CA THR A 624 16.29 34.17 -20.01
C THR A 624 16.05 33.77 -18.57
N VAL A 625 15.00 33.01 -18.30
CA VAL A 625 14.57 32.61 -16.95
C VAL A 625 14.60 31.10 -16.83
N ALA A 626 15.07 30.61 -15.68
CA ALA A 626 14.90 29.21 -15.29
C ALA A 626 14.28 29.19 -13.88
N ILE A 627 13.08 28.64 -13.78
CA ILE A 627 12.39 28.36 -12.52
C ILE A 627 12.32 26.84 -12.39
N THR A 628 12.80 26.33 -11.26
CA THR A 628 12.58 24.96 -10.82
C THR A 628 11.87 25.03 -9.48
N GLY A 629 10.60 24.62 -9.49
CA GLY A 629 9.71 24.52 -8.35
C GLY A 629 10.09 23.38 -7.40
N GLY A 630 9.22 23.14 -6.43
CA GLY A 630 9.31 22.01 -5.51
C GLY A 630 8.01 21.22 -5.48
N MET A 631 7.90 20.26 -4.56
CA MET A 631 6.67 19.44 -4.40
C MET A 631 5.57 20.18 -3.60
N ALA A 632 5.38 21.48 -3.84
CA ALA A 632 4.41 22.30 -3.12
C ALA A 632 3.88 23.42 -4.01
N ASP A 633 2.64 23.85 -3.72
CA ASP A 633 1.88 24.84 -4.47
C ASP A 633 2.68 26.14 -4.70
N ASP A 634 3.20 26.30 -5.93
CA ASP A 634 4.01 27.43 -6.34
C ASP A 634 3.16 28.54 -6.99
N PHE A 635 3.47 29.79 -6.67
CA PHE A 635 2.75 30.99 -7.10
C PHE A 635 3.64 31.88 -7.98
N ILE A 636 3.54 31.69 -9.30
CA ILE A 636 4.41 32.36 -10.27
C ILE A 636 3.66 33.54 -10.92
N GLY A 637 4.22 34.74 -10.83
CA GLY A 637 3.56 35.97 -11.29
C GLY A 637 2.52 36.51 -10.31
N TYR A 638 2.19 35.76 -9.25
CA TYR A 638 1.31 36.17 -8.17
C TYR A 638 2.08 36.60 -6.92
N ALA A 639 1.52 37.60 -6.23
CA ALA A 639 2.07 38.18 -4.99
C ALA A 639 1.55 37.46 -3.71
N SER A 640 0.54 36.60 -3.88
CA SER A 640 -0.08 35.73 -2.88
C SER A 640 -1.05 34.78 -3.59
N GLU A 641 -1.61 33.82 -2.86
CA GLU A 641 -2.68 32.89 -3.27
C GLU A 641 -3.94 33.57 -3.87
N SER A 642 -4.09 34.89 -3.77
CA SER A 642 -5.23 35.62 -4.34
C SER A 642 -4.88 36.28 -5.68
N PRO A 643 -5.52 35.86 -6.80
CA PRO A 643 -5.27 36.45 -8.12
C PRO A 643 -5.54 37.96 -8.22
N SER A 644 -6.28 38.52 -7.26
CA SER A 644 -6.76 39.90 -7.27
C SER A 644 -5.69 40.97 -6.97
N ALA A 645 -4.48 40.57 -6.54
CA ALA A 645 -3.48 41.48 -5.96
C ALA A 645 -2.18 41.65 -6.78
N ALA A 646 -1.98 40.90 -7.85
CA ALA A 646 -0.68 40.78 -8.53
C ALA A 646 -0.58 41.50 -9.88
N SER A 647 0.64 41.59 -10.42
CA SER A 647 0.94 42.08 -11.78
C SER A 647 1.64 40.97 -12.56
N PRO A 648 1.06 40.49 -13.68
CA PRO A 648 1.56 39.31 -14.37
C PRO A 648 2.90 39.59 -15.09
N LEU A 649 3.64 38.52 -15.37
CA LEU A 649 4.99 38.57 -15.96
C LEU A 649 4.96 38.89 -17.47
N ASN A 650 4.94 40.18 -17.81
CA ASN A 650 4.95 40.67 -19.19
C ASN A 650 6.34 40.54 -19.84
N ASP A 651 6.38 40.40 -21.16
CA ASP A 651 7.60 40.39 -21.99
C ASP A 651 8.64 39.32 -21.57
N LEU A 652 8.18 38.24 -20.91
CA LEU A 652 9.01 37.11 -20.49
C LEU A 652 9.52 36.36 -21.73
N ALA A 653 10.84 36.30 -21.91
CA ALA A 653 11.47 35.87 -23.16
C ALA A 653 10.91 36.58 -24.42
N GLY A 654 10.60 37.89 -24.34
CA GLY A 654 10.01 38.69 -25.42
C GLY A 654 10.89 38.96 -26.65
N GLY A 655 12.10 38.38 -26.76
CA GLY A 655 13.02 38.64 -27.85
C GLY A 655 13.89 37.45 -28.31
N ALA A 656 14.33 37.53 -29.57
CA ALA A 656 15.09 36.50 -30.27
C ALA A 656 16.28 35.92 -29.48
N GLY A 657 16.20 34.61 -29.20
CA GLY A 657 17.25 33.86 -28.50
C GLY A 657 17.17 33.91 -26.96
N GLN A 658 16.14 34.52 -26.39
CA GLN A 658 15.79 34.37 -24.98
C GLN A 658 14.99 33.08 -24.77
N VAL A 659 15.14 32.47 -23.60
CA VAL A 659 14.43 31.24 -23.22
C VAL A 659 13.92 31.36 -21.79
N ALA A 660 12.63 31.19 -21.58
CA ALA A 660 12.02 30.97 -20.29
C ALA A 660 11.72 29.48 -20.14
N THR A 661 12.18 28.89 -19.05
CA THR A 661 11.80 27.54 -18.61
C THR A 661 11.22 27.64 -17.20
N LEU A 662 10.02 27.10 -17.03
CA LEU A 662 9.35 26.89 -15.76
C LEU A 662 9.15 25.39 -15.64
N ASP A 663 9.54 24.83 -14.50
CA ASP A 663 9.50 23.41 -14.19
C ASP A 663 8.82 23.35 -12.83
N LEU A 664 7.55 22.93 -12.79
CA LEU A 664 6.69 23.08 -11.62
C LEU A 664 6.89 21.93 -10.62
N SER A 665 7.20 20.72 -11.12
CA SER A 665 7.66 19.54 -10.37
C SER A 665 6.67 18.87 -9.41
N GLY A 666 5.82 19.61 -8.68
CA GLY A 666 4.65 19.07 -7.96
C GLY A 666 3.81 20.13 -7.25
N GLY A 667 2.69 19.73 -6.64
CA GLY A 667 1.75 20.61 -5.95
C GLY A 667 0.72 21.28 -6.87
N ASP A 668 -0.25 21.99 -6.30
CA ASP A 668 -1.32 22.65 -7.07
C ASP A 668 -0.89 24.07 -7.48
N ASN A 669 -0.23 24.17 -8.64
CA ASN A 669 0.53 25.36 -9.02
C ASN A 669 -0.32 26.45 -9.71
N LEU A 670 -0.10 27.72 -9.36
CA LEU A 670 -0.82 28.88 -9.90
C LEU A 670 0.13 29.85 -10.63
N VAL A 671 0.00 29.93 -11.96
CA VAL A 671 0.91 30.66 -12.86
C VAL A 671 0.20 31.80 -13.61
N ALA A 672 0.69 33.03 -13.49
CA ALA A 672 0.24 34.21 -14.25
C ALA A 672 1.35 34.88 -15.06
N LEU A 673 1.30 34.68 -16.37
CA LEU A 673 2.17 35.35 -17.34
C LEU A 673 1.41 36.48 -18.05
N GLY A 674 2.13 37.55 -18.39
CA GLY A 674 1.56 38.74 -19.00
C GLY A 674 1.43 38.61 -20.51
N SER A 675 1.38 39.75 -21.20
CA SER A 675 1.40 39.77 -22.67
C SER A 675 2.82 39.68 -23.24
N HIS A 676 2.90 39.30 -24.53
CA HIS A 676 4.15 39.19 -25.32
C HIS A 676 5.18 38.19 -24.77
N VAL A 677 4.72 37.17 -24.06
CA VAL A 677 5.56 36.06 -23.59
C VAL A 677 6.08 35.26 -24.80
N ALA A 678 7.37 34.89 -24.80
CA ALA A 678 8.04 34.18 -25.89
C ALA A 678 7.92 34.84 -27.28
N ASN A 679 7.71 36.16 -27.35
CA ASN A 679 7.49 36.88 -28.60
C ASN A 679 8.79 37.08 -29.41
N TYR A 680 8.68 37.47 -30.69
CA TYR A 680 9.78 37.87 -31.57
C TYR A 680 10.96 36.87 -31.64
N GLY A 681 10.67 35.56 -31.60
CA GLY A 681 11.67 34.50 -31.64
C GLY A 681 12.30 34.12 -30.30
N GLY A 682 11.69 34.51 -29.19
CA GLY A 682 11.94 33.92 -27.88
C GLY A 682 11.25 32.56 -27.71
N LYS A 683 11.60 31.86 -26.63
CA LYS A 683 11.03 30.53 -26.29
C LYS A 683 10.47 30.50 -24.87
N LEU A 684 9.28 29.93 -24.69
CA LEU A 684 8.73 29.45 -23.42
C LEU A 684 8.76 27.91 -23.39
N THR A 685 9.03 27.34 -22.23
CA THR A 685 8.73 25.94 -21.91
C THR A 685 8.24 25.93 -20.48
N LEU A 686 7.04 25.41 -20.26
CA LEU A 686 6.47 25.13 -18.94
C LEU A 686 6.33 23.61 -18.88
N ASN A 687 6.94 22.98 -17.89
CA ASN A 687 6.69 21.60 -17.53
C ASN A 687 5.95 21.58 -16.20
N ASP A 688 5.00 20.68 -16.08
CA ASP A 688 4.17 20.41 -14.90
C ASP A 688 4.92 19.71 -13.75
N GLY A 689 4.13 19.32 -12.76
CA GLY A 689 4.48 18.44 -11.67
C GLY A 689 3.43 17.34 -11.49
N VAL A 690 3.44 16.65 -10.35
CA VAL A 690 2.25 15.91 -9.88
C VAL A 690 1.35 16.90 -9.15
N GLY A 691 0.11 17.10 -9.60
CA GLY A 691 -0.82 18.09 -9.03
C GLY A 691 -1.69 18.77 -10.09
N SER A 692 -2.57 19.68 -9.66
CA SER A 692 -3.49 20.40 -10.56
C SER A 692 -3.04 21.85 -10.83
N GLU A 693 -2.85 22.22 -12.10
CA GLU A 693 -2.29 23.52 -12.49
C GLU A 693 -3.37 24.52 -12.88
N THR A 694 -3.33 25.73 -12.35
CA THR A 694 -4.06 26.88 -12.89
C THR A 694 -3.12 27.84 -13.60
N ILE A 695 -3.21 27.94 -14.93
CA ILE A 695 -2.34 28.77 -15.76
C ILE A 695 -3.16 29.89 -16.43
N GLN A 696 -2.68 31.13 -16.30
CA GLN A 696 -3.22 32.31 -16.98
C GLN A 696 -2.10 33.01 -17.77
N ILE A 697 -2.30 33.23 -19.07
CA ILE A 697 -1.33 33.90 -19.94
C ILE A 697 -2.02 35.00 -20.76
N GLY A 698 -1.46 36.20 -20.78
CA GLY A 698 -1.98 37.32 -21.56
C GLY A 698 -1.73 37.24 -23.07
N ASP A 699 -2.21 38.24 -23.80
CA ASP A 699 -2.18 38.29 -25.27
C ASP A 699 -0.76 38.16 -25.87
N ASN A 700 -0.69 37.63 -27.10
CA ASN A 700 0.49 37.54 -27.97
C ASN A 700 1.54 36.52 -27.53
N LEU A 701 1.17 35.51 -26.73
CA LEU A 701 2.02 34.36 -26.39
C LEU A 701 2.58 33.70 -27.66
N ALA A 702 3.91 33.51 -27.71
CA ALA A 702 4.65 32.86 -28.81
C ALA A 702 4.44 33.47 -30.21
N SER A 703 3.97 34.72 -30.32
CA SER A 703 3.74 35.39 -31.61
C SER A 703 5.03 35.85 -32.30
N HIS A 704 4.92 36.32 -33.56
CA HIS A 704 6.00 36.91 -34.37
C HIS A 704 7.25 36.03 -34.51
N GLY A 705 7.04 34.73 -34.74
CA GLY A 705 8.13 33.74 -34.84
C GLY A 705 8.60 33.17 -33.49
N GLY A 706 7.89 33.49 -32.40
CA GLY A 706 8.08 32.91 -31.07
C GLY A 706 7.77 31.42 -30.99
N THR A 707 8.09 30.80 -29.84
CA THR A 707 7.74 29.39 -29.58
C THR A 707 7.37 29.16 -28.12
N ALA A 708 6.26 28.48 -27.86
CA ALA A 708 5.91 28.00 -26.52
C ALA A 708 5.59 26.50 -26.53
N ARG A 709 5.96 25.82 -25.44
CA ARG A 709 5.55 24.45 -25.09
C ARG A 709 5.00 24.50 -23.68
N LEU A 710 3.77 24.06 -23.49
CA LEU A 710 3.27 23.58 -22.21
C LEU A 710 3.34 22.06 -22.29
N ASP A 711 3.89 21.47 -21.24
CA ASP A 711 4.21 20.06 -21.06
C ASP A 711 3.49 19.65 -19.78
N MET A 712 2.26 19.17 -19.92
CA MET A 712 1.37 18.78 -18.84
C MET A 712 1.22 17.25 -18.83
N GLU A 713 2.32 16.50 -19.08
CA GLU A 713 2.35 15.04 -19.30
C GLU A 713 2.26 14.20 -17.99
N ARG A 714 1.86 14.79 -16.85
CA ARG A 714 1.69 14.12 -15.55
C ARG A 714 0.27 14.30 -15.01
N ASP A 715 -0.09 13.45 -14.05
CA ASP A 715 -1.46 13.31 -13.61
C ASP A 715 -1.97 14.55 -12.82
N GLY A 716 -3.10 15.12 -13.26
CA GLY A 716 -3.70 16.35 -12.71
C GLY A 716 -4.89 16.89 -13.52
N ASP A 717 -5.77 17.69 -12.89
CA ASP A 717 -6.83 18.45 -13.58
C ASP A 717 -6.30 19.88 -13.89
N HIS A 718 -5.81 20.17 -15.10
CA HIS A 718 -5.21 21.47 -15.40
C HIS A 718 -6.18 22.49 -16.05
N VAL A 719 -6.15 23.74 -15.61
CA VAL A 719 -7.00 24.85 -16.09
C VAL A 719 -6.14 25.95 -16.74
N VAL A 720 -6.09 25.98 -18.07
CA VAL A 720 -5.19 26.83 -18.85
C VAL A 720 -5.96 27.88 -19.65
N ASN A 721 -5.72 29.15 -19.36
CA ASN A 721 -6.37 30.30 -19.99
C ASN A 721 -5.34 31.17 -20.72
N ILE A 722 -5.49 31.34 -22.04
CA ILE A 722 -4.55 32.10 -22.89
C ILE A 722 -5.30 33.22 -23.63
N GLY A 723 -4.75 34.43 -23.63
CA GLY A 723 -5.30 35.61 -24.31
C GLY A 723 -5.23 35.57 -25.84
N ASP A 724 -5.51 36.72 -26.47
CA ASP A 724 -5.61 36.84 -27.92
C ASP A 724 -4.25 36.68 -28.62
N ASN A 725 -4.27 36.24 -29.89
CA ASN A 725 -3.12 36.13 -30.80
C ASN A 725 -2.05 35.10 -30.36
N LEU A 726 -2.47 34.01 -29.71
CA LEU A 726 -1.63 32.85 -29.45
C LEU A 726 -0.95 32.37 -30.74
N ALA A 727 0.38 32.24 -30.72
CA ALA A 727 1.20 31.73 -31.82
C ALA A 727 1.00 32.45 -33.18
N SER A 728 0.53 33.71 -33.20
CA SER A 728 0.30 34.44 -34.45
C SER A 728 1.60 34.81 -35.19
N ASP A 729 1.47 35.23 -36.45
CA ASP A 729 2.53 35.89 -37.23
C ASP A 729 3.81 35.03 -37.38
N GLY A 730 3.64 33.75 -37.66
CA GLY A 730 4.72 32.76 -37.76
C GLY A 730 5.15 32.12 -36.45
N GLY A 731 4.41 32.36 -35.36
CA GLY A 731 4.62 31.74 -34.06
C GLY A 731 4.35 30.23 -34.02
N THR A 732 4.71 29.58 -32.92
CA THR A 732 4.40 28.16 -32.68
C THR A 732 4.04 27.88 -31.23
N PHE A 733 2.94 27.18 -30.98
CA PHE A 733 2.57 26.69 -29.66
C PHE A 733 2.34 25.18 -29.69
N ARG A 734 2.77 24.49 -28.64
CA ARG A 734 2.46 23.09 -28.37
C ARG A 734 1.90 22.96 -26.95
N TYR A 735 0.73 22.36 -26.83
CA TYR A 735 0.21 21.74 -25.61
C TYR A 735 0.47 20.24 -25.66
N LEU A 736 0.65 19.63 -24.49
CA LEU A 736 0.69 18.21 -24.20
C LEU A 736 -0.01 18.02 -22.87
N ASP A 737 -0.86 17.01 -22.80
CA ASP A 737 -1.63 16.55 -21.65
C ASP A 737 -1.01 15.30 -20.99
N GLY A 738 -1.60 14.94 -19.86
CA GLY A 738 -1.35 13.76 -19.04
C GLY A 738 -2.68 13.17 -18.61
N HIS A 739 -2.73 12.42 -17.52
CA HIS A 739 -4.01 11.87 -17.04
C HIS A 739 -4.80 12.87 -16.21
N GLY A 740 -6.05 13.16 -16.59
CA GLY A 740 -6.94 14.07 -15.86
C GLY A 740 -7.77 14.95 -16.79
N ARG A 741 -8.55 15.88 -16.22
CA ARG A 741 -9.52 16.69 -16.98
C ARG A 741 -8.99 18.08 -17.28
N ASP A 742 -8.51 18.27 -18.50
CA ASP A 742 -7.95 19.56 -18.90
C ASP A 742 -8.97 20.55 -19.45
N HIS A 743 -8.90 21.79 -18.99
CA HIS A 743 -9.69 22.90 -19.53
C HIS A 743 -8.78 23.97 -20.16
N LEU A 744 -8.64 23.91 -21.49
CA LEU A 744 -7.86 24.84 -22.29
C LEU A 744 -8.74 25.89 -22.98
N THR A 745 -8.76 27.12 -22.48
CA THR A 745 -9.39 28.29 -23.12
C THR A 745 -8.37 29.20 -23.78
N ILE A 746 -8.57 29.54 -25.05
CA ILE A 746 -7.70 30.38 -25.89
C ILE A 746 -8.52 31.52 -26.54
N GLY A 747 -7.98 32.75 -26.54
CA GLY A 747 -8.59 33.94 -27.13
C GLY A 747 -8.67 33.97 -28.67
N ASP A 748 -8.98 35.15 -29.21
CA ASP A 748 -9.15 35.37 -30.66
C ASP A 748 -7.81 35.29 -31.42
N ASN A 749 -7.87 34.92 -32.70
CA ASN A 749 -6.77 34.85 -33.68
C ASN A 749 -5.64 33.85 -33.36
N ALA A 750 -5.93 32.79 -32.58
CA ALA A 750 -4.99 31.72 -32.29
C ALA A 750 -4.48 31.02 -33.57
N GLY A 751 -3.17 30.81 -33.68
CA GLY A 751 -2.51 30.17 -34.83
C GLY A 751 -2.61 30.96 -36.14
N SER A 752 -2.93 32.26 -36.11
CA SER A 752 -3.17 33.06 -37.32
C SER A 752 -1.89 33.56 -38.02
N ALA A 753 -2.03 34.02 -39.27
CA ALA A 753 -0.99 34.69 -40.05
C ALA A 753 0.33 33.90 -40.20
N GLY A 754 0.22 32.61 -40.54
CA GLY A 754 1.35 31.69 -40.67
C GLY A 754 1.80 31.05 -39.35
N GLY A 755 1.04 31.27 -38.27
CA GLY A 755 1.21 30.58 -37.00
C GLY A 755 0.92 29.09 -37.07
N SER A 756 1.41 28.34 -36.07
CA SER A 756 1.13 26.91 -35.90
C SER A 756 0.73 26.61 -34.46
N LEU A 757 -0.47 26.05 -34.29
CA LEU A 757 -1.03 25.62 -33.02
C LEU A 757 -1.12 24.09 -33.00
N LYS A 758 -0.51 23.45 -31.99
CA LYS A 758 -0.57 22.01 -31.80
C LYS A 758 -1.09 21.66 -30.41
N LEU A 759 -2.19 20.93 -30.36
CA LEU A 759 -2.80 20.45 -29.13
C LEU A 759 -2.70 18.93 -29.15
N TYR A 760 -1.73 18.39 -28.42
CA TYR A 760 -1.66 16.97 -28.17
C TYR A 760 -2.42 16.78 -26.85
N MET A 761 -3.60 16.17 -26.93
CA MET A 761 -4.40 15.82 -25.78
C MET A 761 -4.74 14.33 -25.90
N ASN A 762 -3.72 13.48 -25.77
CA ASN A 762 -3.73 12.07 -26.19
C ASN A 762 -3.56 11.07 -25.02
N TRP A 763 -3.68 11.51 -23.78
CA TRP A 763 -3.67 10.70 -22.56
C TRP A 763 -5.08 10.65 -21.98
N ALA A 764 -5.37 9.66 -21.13
CA ALA A 764 -6.75 9.39 -20.72
C ALA A 764 -7.33 10.50 -19.81
N GLY A 765 -8.50 11.04 -20.18
CA GLY A 765 -9.19 12.13 -19.47
C GLY A 765 -10.16 12.96 -20.33
N ASP A 766 -11.23 13.47 -19.70
CA ASP A 766 -12.24 14.34 -20.33
C ASP A 766 -11.68 15.77 -20.54
N ASN A 767 -11.40 16.19 -21.78
CA ASN A 767 -10.84 17.52 -22.03
C ASN A 767 -11.84 18.51 -22.63
N LEU A 768 -11.69 19.79 -22.26
CA LEU A 768 -12.49 20.91 -22.73
C LEU A 768 -11.61 21.96 -23.41
N VAL A 769 -11.67 22.04 -24.75
CA VAL A 769 -10.96 23.04 -25.55
C VAL A 769 -11.91 24.12 -26.05
N SER A 770 -11.65 25.38 -25.74
CA SER A 770 -12.40 26.53 -26.23
C SER A 770 -11.46 27.52 -26.92
N ILE A 771 -11.59 27.70 -28.24
CA ILE A 771 -10.82 28.67 -29.02
C ILE A 771 -11.72 29.78 -29.55
N GLY A 772 -11.27 31.03 -29.40
CA GLY A 772 -11.92 32.22 -29.92
C GLY A 772 -12.03 32.29 -31.45
N LYS A 773 -12.28 33.50 -31.95
CA LYS A 773 -12.57 33.77 -33.36
C LYS A 773 -11.30 33.69 -34.21
N ASN A 774 -11.46 33.38 -35.51
CA ASN A 774 -10.37 33.40 -36.49
C ASN A 774 -9.23 32.41 -36.16
N ALA A 775 -9.55 31.29 -35.51
CA ALA A 775 -8.61 30.21 -35.24
C ALA A 775 -7.98 29.71 -36.56
N ALA A 776 -6.67 29.55 -36.59
CA ALA A 776 -5.88 29.15 -37.77
C ALA A 776 -6.12 30.02 -39.04
N GLN A 777 -6.55 31.28 -38.93
CA GLN A 777 -6.71 32.14 -40.11
C GLN A 777 -5.36 32.37 -40.81
N ALA A 778 -5.22 31.84 -42.03
CA ALA A 778 -3.98 31.79 -42.79
C ALA A 778 -2.78 31.15 -42.04
N GLY A 779 -3.04 30.24 -41.11
CA GLY A 779 -2.05 29.41 -40.41
C GLY A 779 -2.59 28.00 -40.18
N ASP A 780 -2.01 27.26 -39.22
CA ASP A 780 -2.28 25.82 -39.04
C ASP A 780 -2.70 25.46 -37.60
N LEU A 781 -3.70 24.59 -37.45
CA LEU A 781 -4.10 23.89 -36.23
C LEU A 781 -3.97 22.37 -36.42
N ASP A 782 -3.39 21.67 -35.45
CA ASP A 782 -3.28 20.19 -35.40
C ASP A 782 -3.65 19.76 -33.98
N HIS A 783 -4.84 19.19 -33.80
CA HIS A 783 -5.32 18.65 -32.53
C HIS A 783 -5.41 17.12 -32.60
N TRP A 784 -4.95 16.48 -31.53
CA TRP A 784 -5.15 15.08 -31.18
C TRP A 784 -5.95 15.04 -29.89
N GLY A 785 -7.03 14.27 -29.90
CA GLY A 785 -7.83 13.91 -28.75
C GLY A 785 -7.43 12.57 -28.11
N SER A 786 -8.12 12.22 -27.04
CA SER A 786 -7.73 11.18 -26.08
C SER A 786 -8.33 9.81 -26.42
N THR A 787 -8.79 9.08 -25.40
CA THR A 787 -9.67 7.91 -25.51
C THR A 787 -10.98 8.11 -24.73
N ASP A 788 -11.19 9.34 -24.26
CA ASP A 788 -12.22 9.78 -23.32
C ASP A 788 -12.84 11.08 -23.85
N VAL A 789 -13.82 11.69 -23.16
CA VAL A 789 -14.72 12.65 -23.82
C VAL A 789 -14.06 14.01 -24.10
N ASP A 790 -13.81 14.32 -25.37
CA ASP A 790 -13.30 15.63 -25.80
C ASP A 790 -14.40 16.61 -26.24
N ASP A 791 -14.51 17.75 -25.54
CA ASP A 791 -15.38 18.88 -25.89
C ASP A 791 -14.58 20.03 -26.54
N LEU A 792 -14.66 20.12 -27.87
CA LEU A 792 -14.01 21.16 -28.67
C LEU A 792 -15.00 22.23 -29.13
N THR A 793 -14.70 23.50 -28.84
CA THR A 793 -15.50 24.65 -29.27
C THR A 793 -14.66 25.71 -29.98
N PHE A 794 -15.08 26.13 -31.17
CA PHE A 794 -14.43 27.14 -32.01
C PHE A 794 -15.35 28.33 -32.30
N GLY A 795 -14.78 29.54 -32.26
CA GLY A 795 -15.48 30.80 -32.52
C GLY A 795 -15.89 31.06 -33.98
N ASP A 796 -16.12 32.34 -34.30
CA ASP A 796 -16.82 32.79 -35.53
C ASP A 796 -16.10 32.42 -36.86
N SER A 797 -14.87 31.93 -36.81
CA SER A 797 -14.16 31.41 -37.97
C SER A 797 -13.05 30.43 -37.58
N LEU A 798 -12.94 29.32 -38.31
CA LEU A 798 -11.84 28.34 -38.26
C LEU A 798 -11.23 28.13 -39.65
N ALA A 799 -9.90 28.19 -39.72
CA ALA A 799 -9.08 27.89 -40.89
C ALA A 799 -9.44 28.70 -42.16
N ASP A 800 -9.80 29.99 -42.02
CA ASP A 800 -9.99 30.89 -43.15
C ASP A 800 -8.64 31.14 -43.88
N GLY A 801 -8.47 30.56 -45.06
CA GLY A 801 -7.21 30.56 -45.81
C GLY A 801 -6.06 29.76 -45.18
N GLY A 802 -6.32 28.99 -44.11
CA GLY A 802 -5.36 28.17 -43.37
C GLY A 802 -5.75 26.69 -43.33
N THR A 803 -5.18 25.91 -42.41
CA THR A 803 -5.52 24.49 -42.23
C THR A 803 -5.89 24.17 -40.78
N ALA A 804 -6.81 23.23 -40.59
CA ALA A 804 -7.04 22.58 -39.30
C ALA A 804 -7.19 21.07 -39.48
N ALA A 805 -6.46 20.31 -38.66
CA ALA A 805 -6.66 18.88 -38.45
C ALA A 805 -7.13 18.66 -37.01
N ILE A 806 -8.20 17.88 -36.85
CA ILE A 806 -8.79 17.48 -35.57
C ILE A 806 -8.86 15.96 -35.63
N ARG A 807 -8.16 15.26 -34.74
CA ARG A 807 -8.31 13.81 -34.52
C ARG A 807 -8.93 13.67 -33.14
N LEU A 808 -9.97 12.86 -33.01
CA LEU A 808 -10.76 12.82 -31.78
C LEU A 808 -10.31 11.71 -30.82
N GLY A 809 -9.83 10.59 -31.36
CA GLY A 809 -9.60 9.38 -30.58
C GLY A 809 -10.14 8.18 -31.35
N THR A 810 -9.75 6.96 -30.98
CA THR A 810 -10.32 5.73 -31.57
C THR A 810 -10.89 4.84 -30.49
N ASP A 811 -12.05 5.24 -29.99
CA ASP A 811 -12.68 4.71 -28.78
C ASP A 811 -14.22 4.74 -28.87
N THR A 812 -14.87 4.55 -27.72
CA THR A 812 -16.33 4.54 -27.53
C THR A 812 -16.85 5.73 -26.74
N SER A 813 -15.99 6.68 -26.35
CA SER A 813 -16.43 7.91 -25.72
C SER A 813 -17.24 8.79 -26.70
N ALA A 814 -17.74 9.94 -26.24
CA ALA A 814 -18.81 10.67 -26.92
C ALA A 814 -18.45 12.12 -27.27
N ASP A 815 -17.40 12.29 -28.07
CA ASP A 815 -16.79 13.57 -28.42
C ASP A 815 -17.75 14.61 -28.99
N VAL A 816 -17.42 15.88 -28.78
CA VAL A 816 -18.25 17.00 -29.25
C VAL A 816 -17.44 18.13 -29.86
N VAL A 817 -17.65 18.37 -31.15
CA VAL A 817 -17.03 19.49 -31.88
C VAL A 817 -18.08 20.55 -32.25
N ARG A 818 -17.93 21.77 -31.74
CA ARG A 818 -18.84 22.92 -31.99
C ARG A 818 -18.13 24.03 -32.76
N PHE A 819 -18.78 24.50 -33.83
CA PHE A 819 -18.35 25.67 -34.59
C PHE A 819 -19.40 26.79 -34.46
N SER A 820 -19.01 28.02 -34.10
CA SER A 820 -19.95 29.16 -34.01
C SER A 820 -20.07 29.96 -35.30
N GLY A 821 -19.12 29.84 -36.24
CA GLY A 821 -19.20 30.48 -37.54
C GLY A 821 -18.52 29.74 -38.70
N SER A 822 -17.83 30.49 -39.56
CA SER A 822 -17.32 29.99 -40.85
C SER A 822 -16.21 28.94 -40.71
N VAL A 823 -16.24 27.89 -41.55
CA VAL A 823 -15.25 26.80 -41.51
C VAL A 823 -14.62 26.63 -42.90
N GLY A 824 -13.29 26.69 -43.00
CA GLY A 824 -12.54 26.41 -44.23
C GLY A 824 -12.89 27.36 -45.40
N THR A 825 -12.95 28.66 -45.14
CA THR A 825 -13.18 29.69 -46.16
C THR A 825 -11.89 30.17 -46.83
N SER A 826 -12.00 31.01 -47.86
CA SER A 826 -10.87 31.64 -48.58
C SER A 826 -9.77 30.70 -49.12
N GLY A 827 -10.10 29.42 -49.33
CA GLY A 827 -9.16 28.39 -49.80
C GLY A 827 -8.43 27.62 -48.68
N GLY A 828 -8.84 27.79 -47.43
CA GLY A 828 -8.42 26.93 -46.32
C GLY A 828 -9.21 25.63 -46.24
N SER A 829 -8.85 24.77 -45.29
CA SER A 829 -9.40 23.40 -45.17
C SER A 829 -9.46 22.92 -43.72
N VAL A 830 -10.55 22.25 -43.35
CA VAL A 830 -10.68 21.54 -42.08
C VAL A 830 -10.88 20.04 -42.34
N GLN A 831 -10.16 19.21 -41.60
CA GLN A 831 -10.20 17.76 -41.67
C GLN A 831 -10.46 17.21 -40.26
N ILE A 832 -11.48 16.37 -40.12
CA ILE A 832 -11.78 15.65 -38.88
C ILE A 832 -11.50 14.16 -39.13
N TYR A 833 -10.71 13.56 -38.26
CA TYR A 833 -10.25 12.17 -38.32
C TYR A 833 -10.88 11.36 -37.19
N GLU A 834 -10.93 10.05 -37.37
CA GLU A 834 -11.25 9.03 -36.35
C GLU A 834 -12.68 9.07 -35.76
N LEU A 835 -13.47 10.08 -36.13
CA LEU A 835 -14.90 10.27 -35.84
C LEU A 835 -15.76 8.98 -35.80
N ASN A 836 -16.20 8.59 -34.60
CA ASN A 836 -17.17 7.54 -34.33
C ASN A 836 -18.61 8.09 -34.45
N LEU A 837 -19.21 7.89 -35.63
CA LEU A 837 -20.57 8.38 -35.96
C LEU A 837 -21.71 7.83 -35.08
N LEU A 838 -21.46 6.89 -34.16
CA LEU A 838 -22.46 6.42 -33.20
C LEU A 838 -22.56 7.35 -31.98
N HIS A 839 -21.44 7.89 -31.50
CA HIS A 839 -21.33 8.56 -30.20
C HIS A 839 -21.00 10.06 -30.35
N ASP A 840 -20.14 10.41 -31.32
CA ASP A 840 -19.61 11.75 -31.54
C ASP A 840 -20.63 12.74 -32.13
N LYS A 841 -20.43 14.02 -31.86
CA LYS A 841 -21.36 15.10 -32.24
C LYS A 841 -20.64 16.30 -32.83
N ILE A 842 -20.87 16.54 -34.12
CA ILE A 842 -20.39 17.76 -34.79
C ILE A 842 -21.53 18.77 -34.99
N TYR A 843 -21.37 19.98 -34.45
CA TYR A 843 -22.31 21.10 -34.60
C TYR A 843 -21.77 22.16 -35.57
N LEU A 844 -22.34 22.19 -36.79
CA LEU A 844 -21.99 23.15 -37.84
C LEU A 844 -23.04 24.29 -37.97
N PRO A 845 -22.63 25.56 -38.09
CA PRO A 845 -23.53 26.68 -38.27
C PRO A 845 -23.79 26.94 -39.77
N HIS A 846 -25.06 27.11 -40.12
CA HIS A 846 -25.53 27.51 -41.47
C HIS A 846 -25.00 26.64 -42.64
N LEU A 847 -25.64 25.49 -42.88
CA LEU A 847 -25.28 24.54 -43.94
C LEU A 847 -25.23 25.18 -45.35
N ASN A 848 -24.02 25.24 -45.93
CA ASN A 848 -23.72 25.23 -47.37
C ASN A 848 -22.35 24.57 -47.62
N TYR A 849 -22.15 23.39 -47.03
CA TYR A 849 -20.89 22.63 -47.11
C TYR A 849 -21.17 21.22 -47.66
N SER A 850 -20.29 20.72 -48.52
CA SER A 850 -20.34 19.33 -48.97
C SER A 850 -19.39 18.48 -48.13
N LEU A 851 -19.94 17.49 -47.43
CA LEU A 851 -19.19 16.40 -46.82
C LEU A 851 -18.90 15.36 -47.90
N SER A 852 -17.65 14.93 -48.06
CA SER A 852 -17.26 13.88 -48.99
C SER A 852 -16.54 12.76 -48.25
N ASP A 853 -17.15 11.58 -48.22
CA ASP A 853 -16.56 10.37 -47.67
C ASP A 853 -15.82 9.61 -48.79
N GLU A 854 -14.51 9.83 -48.89
CA GLU A 854 -13.61 8.91 -49.58
C GLU A 854 -12.45 8.55 -48.64
N THR A 855 -12.69 7.48 -47.87
CA THR A 855 -11.77 6.74 -46.97
C THR A 855 -11.28 7.51 -45.74
N GLU A 856 -11.82 7.13 -44.57
CA GLU A 856 -11.32 7.44 -43.21
C GLU A 856 -10.93 8.90 -43.00
N GLY A 857 -11.93 9.79 -42.96
CA GLY A 857 -11.78 11.17 -42.55
C GLY A 857 -12.79 12.11 -43.22
N VAL A 858 -13.53 12.87 -42.40
CA VAL A 858 -14.53 13.82 -42.89
C VAL A 858 -13.83 15.05 -43.46
N ARG A 859 -13.98 15.27 -44.76
CA ARG A 859 -13.49 16.47 -45.45
C ARG A 859 -14.59 17.52 -45.57
N VAL A 860 -14.34 18.73 -45.05
CA VAL A 860 -15.18 19.90 -45.26
C VAL A 860 -14.53 20.81 -46.29
N SER A 861 -15.22 21.06 -47.41
CA SER A 861 -14.77 22.03 -48.43
C SER A 861 -15.88 23.01 -48.81
N SER A 862 -15.51 24.28 -48.99
CA SER A 862 -16.44 25.35 -49.34
C SER A 862 -16.41 25.67 -50.84
N THR A 863 -17.59 25.82 -51.46
CA THR A 863 -17.73 26.33 -52.83
C THR A 863 -18.88 27.34 -52.91
N GLU A 864 -18.59 28.57 -53.34
CA GLU A 864 -19.62 29.60 -53.50
C GLU A 864 -20.66 29.23 -54.59
N GLY A 865 -21.95 29.26 -54.24
CA GLY A 865 -23.05 29.18 -55.21
C GLY A 865 -24.42 28.95 -54.57
N SER A 866 -25.29 29.97 -54.56
CA SER A 866 -26.61 29.90 -53.91
C SER A 866 -27.72 29.35 -54.81
N SER A 867 -28.68 28.61 -54.23
CA SER A 867 -30.11 29.00 -54.18
C SER A 867 -31.04 27.87 -53.66
N ASP A 868 -31.88 28.20 -52.67
CA ASP A 868 -33.01 27.44 -52.08
C ASP A 868 -33.50 26.13 -52.76
N ALA A 869 -33.31 25.01 -52.08
CA ALA A 869 -34.37 24.02 -51.76
C ALA A 869 -33.90 23.10 -50.61
N ALA A 870 -34.82 22.62 -49.76
CA ALA A 870 -34.51 22.13 -48.42
C ALA A 870 -34.38 20.60 -48.26
N VAL A 871 -33.97 20.21 -47.03
CA VAL A 871 -33.99 18.88 -46.39
C VAL A 871 -32.73 18.01 -46.56
N TYR A 872 -31.85 18.07 -45.56
CA TYR A 872 -31.30 16.90 -44.88
C TYR A 872 -31.29 17.18 -43.38
N ASP A 873 -31.68 16.20 -42.58
CA ASP A 873 -31.80 16.28 -41.13
C ASP A 873 -30.57 15.61 -40.51
N PHE A 874 -29.77 16.34 -39.74
CA PHE A 874 -28.72 15.75 -38.91
C PHE A 874 -29.40 15.33 -37.60
N LEU A 875 -29.75 14.05 -37.47
CA LEU A 875 -30.34 13.53 -36.24
C LEU A 875 -29.91 12.08 -35.95
N VAL A 876 -29.10 11.93 -34.90
CA VAL A 876 -29.30 11.06 -33.72
C VAL A 876 -29.93 9.66 -33.93
N ARG A 877 -29.16 8.64 -33.55
CA ARG A 877 -29.51 7.26 -33.12
C ARG A 877 -30.26 6.33 -34.10
N GLY A 878 -29.77 5.09 -34.19
CA GLY A 878 -30.58 3.91 -34.52
C GLY A 878 -29.80 2.77 -35.20
N ASP A 879 -29.72 1.62 -34.53
CA ASP A 879 -29.07 0.40 -35.02
C ASP A 879 -29.56 -0.09 -36.39
N PHE A 880 -28.64 -0.69 -37.15
CA PHE A 880 -28.96 -1.56 -38.27
C PHE A 880 -28.47 -2.99 -38.06
N SER A 881 -29.19 -3.73 -37.21
CA SER A 881 -29.15 -5.20 -37.21
C SER A 881 -29.42 -5.74 -38.62
N ALA A 882 -28.53 -6.59 -39.14
CA ALA A 882 -28.46 -7.01 -40.54
C ALA A 882 -29.59 -7.94 -41.04
N SER A 883 -30.78 -7.91 -40.42
CA SER A 883 -31.86 -8.89 -40.62
C SER A 883 -33.10 -8.41 -41.39
N GLN A 884 -33.26 -7.11 -41.68
CA GLN A 884 -34.50 -6.57 -42.27
C GLN A 884 -34.38 -5.79 -43.61
N LEU A 885 -33.20 -5.65 -44.19
CA LEU A 885 -33.06 -4.98 -45.50
C LEU A 885 -33.46 -5.90 -46.66
N SER A 886 -34.52 -5.49 -47.40
CA SER A 886 -34.87 -6.13 -48.67
C SER A 886 -33.84 -5.79 -49.76
N SER A 887 -33.60 -6.72 -50.68
CA SER A 887 -32.52 -6.62 -51.69
C SER A 887 -32.59 -5.39 -52.59
N ASP A 888 -33.77 -4.79 -52.75
CA ASP A 888 -33.99 -3.62 -53.61
C ASP A 888 -33.58 -2.31 -52.90
N SER A 889 -33.69 -2.22 -51.57
CA SER A 889 -33.34 -1.02 -50.79
C SER A 889 -31.83 -0.80 -50.68
N LEU A 890 -31.07 -1.90 -50.63
CA LEU A 890 -29.61 -1.89 -50.61
C LEU A 890 -29.02 -1.41 -51.95
N LEU A 891 -29.78 -1.54 -53.05
CA LEU A 891 -29.36 -1.12 -54.39
C LEU A 891 -29.58 0.38 -54.65
N GLU A 892 -30.62 1.00 -54.07
CA GLU A 892 -30.77 2.47 -54.10
C GLU A 892 -29.66 3.14 -53.29
N LEU A 893 -29.34 2.64 -52.10
CA LEU A 893 -28.24 3.17 -51.27
C LEU A 893 -26.87 3.10 -51.97
N LEU A 894 -26.60 2.02 -52.70
CA LEU A 894 -25.37 1.82 -53.49
C LEU A 894 -25.35 2.55 -54.84
N THR A 895 -26.43 3.25 -55.22
CA THR A 895 -26.49 4.06 -56.46
C THR A 895 -26.69 5.56 -56.22
N SER A 896 -26.65 6.01 -54.96
CA SER A 896 -26.63 7.42 -54.56
C SER A 896 -25.31 7.89 -53.93
N PHE A 897 -24.23 7.14 -54.17
CA PHE A 897 -22.91 7.74 -54.45
C PHE A 897 -22.99 8.44 -55.82
#